data_AF-A0A933XVI8-F1
#
_entry.id   AF-A0A933XVI8-F1
#
_cell.length_a   1.000
_cell.length_b   1.000
_cell.length_c   1.000
_cell.angle_alpha   90.00
_cell.angle_beta   90.00
_cell.angle_gamma   90.00
#
_symmetry.space_group_name_H-M   'P 1'
#
loop_
_entity.id
_entity.type
_entity.pdbx_description
1 polymer ?
#
loop_
_entity_poly.entity_id
_entity_poly.type
_entity_poly.pdbx_seq_one_letter_code
_entity_poly.pdbx_strand_id
1 'polypeptide(L)'
;MVRLARRRPWSWVLVAALTVGGAATWLALRGREAKYVGGEGEEGLVDTLGRALPADRPAVRFVDATADAGLTFRHFPSTRTNRLPEDMGSGVALGDVDGDGWTDVFLVNTARAFDEPASLSAPERRCALFHNQGDGRFVDVSRASGADLELSGLGAAFLDADSDGDLDLLVTSYGALVYLENDGAGSFRDRTDDVGLSGLAGFWTGLAVGDYDRDGRVDVYVCGYVQYSDDIGATSGLARQFGLSVPARLNPSTFAPERNLLLHNLGGRFEECAERASVADREGRSLGAVFADLSGDGWLDLYVANDVSASVLFVNRRDGTFEDRSNDAMVSEYRGAMGLAVGDFDGDLDPDFTITHWLGQENALFVNHSRPPTDAQPFGQPMFLDSADRFGLGAATLRDVGWATRFFDFDNDGHRDLFVVNGSTLPLADAPTRLAPQKSGLFWNGGGERGFFSLGTAAGEFFGEEHVGRGGATFDYDLDGDEDLLITVHGDRPRLLRNDGGDARGSVLLRLRQPAGNRFALGSVVRVEAGGRTSRDWTDTQGSYLSQHAVGEVAFGLGAATSAERIAVTWPDGVEEELRDVPAGSLVEWERGSAPRVEPLFGRARRAEPKTADAKRRFFALLDNASKQRLADDFETALASYARALELWPGHADGLYYSGHCLSELGRDAESLATFERMARIHPGESRAWMQIGVAHLARAPADPSVLEIAERAFERAHRINGEESLPVVRLGVVALLRGELDRADDLLARAAVLNAQSVEARYFQGRSAWLRGDGATAAKRLTEARELAGKVASAAQAKLDEGGTHSGKALTARARRAESILWRWQTVLARDGDPEREYGATNDASAGTNTR
;
A
#
# COMPACT_ATOMS: atom_id res chain seq x y z
N MET A 1 -15.27 70.11 77.38
CA MET A 1 -14.81 68.98 78.23
C MET A 1 -16.03 68.21 78.68
N VAL A 2 -15.94 66.86 78.80
CA VAL A 2 -17.02 65.88 79.11
C VAL A 2 -17.71 65.27 77.87
N ARG A 3 -17.41 64.00 77.51
CA ARG A 3 -18.15 62.76 77.88
C ARG A 3 -17.78 61.58 76.95
N LEU A 4 -17.16 60.55 77.51
CA LEU A 4 -17.24 59.18 76.99
C LEU A 4 -18.72 58.77 76.86
N ALA A 5 -19.07 58.01 75.82
CA ALA A 5 -19.58 56.64 75.92
C ALA A 5 -20.41 56.19 74.71
N ARG A 6 -20.30 54.88 74.44
CA ARG A 6 -21.19 53.99 73.68
C ARG A 6 -21.09 54.02 72.15
N ARG A 7 -20.21 53.16 71.62
CA ARG A 7 -20.54 52.37 70.41
C ARG A 7 -20.33 50.87 70.67
N ARG A 8 -21.48 50.27 70.99
CA ARG A 8 -21.98 48.89 70.90
C ARG A 8 -20.95 47.74 70.69
N PRO A 9 -20.86 46.76 71.61
CA PRO A 9 -20.04 45.54 71.45
C PRO A 9 -20.57 44.53 70.42
N TRP A 10 -21.67 44.86 69.73
CA TRP A 10 -22.36 43.95 68.82
C TRP A 10 -21.62 43.73 67.50
N SER A 11 -20.76 44.65 67.06
CA SER A 11 -19.96 44.47 65.84
C SER A 11 -18.91 43.36 66.00
N TRP A 12 -18.27 43.25 67.17
CA TRP A 12 -17.32 42.18 67.45
C TRP A 12 -18.01 40.82 67.63
N VAL A 13 -19.21 40.81 68.21
CA VAL A 13 -20.03 39.58 68.31
C VAL A 13 -20.51 39.12 66.93
N LEU A 14 -20.89 40.04 66.04
CA LEU A 14 -21.30 39.70 64.68
C LEU A 14 -20.13 39.17 63.84
N VAL A 15 -18.95 39.78 63.97
CA VAL A 15 -17.73 39.31 63.30
C VAL A 15 -17.29 37.96 63.84
N ALA A 16 -17.37 37.73 65.15
CA ALA A 16 -17.08 36.44 65.77
C ALA A 16 -18.10 35.36 65.36
N ALA A 17 -19.40 35.69 65.29
CA ALA A 17 -20.43 34.77 64.85
C ALA A 17 -20.30 34.42 63.36
N LEU A 18 -19.92 35.39 62.51
CA LEU A 18 -19.66 35.16 61.08
C LEU A 18 -18.38 34.36 60.84
N THR A 19 -17.34 34.56 61.63
CA THR A 19 -16.10 33.77 61.53
C THR A 19 -16.27 32.36 62.05
N VAL A 20 -16.98 32.16 63.17
CA VAL A 20 -17.31 30.81 63.68
C VAL A 20 -18.30 30.11 62.76
N GLY A 21 -19.31 30.81 62.25
CA GLY A 21 -20.24 30.29 61.25
C GLY A 21 -19.55 29.93 59.95
N GLY A 22 -18.63 30.78 59.45
CA GLY A 22 -17.80 30.50 58.29
C GLY A 22 -16.86 29.31 58.50
N ALA A 23 -16.23 29.20 59.67
CA ALA A 23 -15.35 28.08 60.01
C ALA A 23 -16.13 26.76 60.16
N ALA A 24 -17.30 26.78 60.79
CA ALA A 24 -18.17 25.61 60.92
C ALA A 24 -18.76 25.19 59.58
N THR A 25 -19.14 26.14 58.72
CA THR A 25 -19.58 25.86 57.35
C THR A 25 -18.43 25.31 56.51
N TRP A 26 -17.22 25.86 56.64
CA TRP A 26 -16.02 25.34 55.99
C TRP A 26 -15.61 23.95 56.49
N LEU A 27 -15.78 23.64 57.78
CA LEU A 27 -15.55 22.29 58.32
C LEU A 27 -16.66 21.30 57.93
N ALA A 28 -17.90 21.74 57.79
CA ALA A 28 -19.02 20.92 57.32
C ALA A 28 -18.99 20.69 55.80
N LEU A 29 -18.49 21.67 55.03
CA LEU A 29 -18.27 21.59 53.58
C LEU A 29 -16.90 20.98 53.22
N ARG A 30 -15.96 20.89 54.16
CA ARG A 30 -14.91 19.87 54.16
C ARG A 30 -15.56 18.51 54.43
N GLY A 31 -16.44 18.11 53.51
CA GLY A 31 -16.58 16.70 53.20
C GLY A 31 -15.18 16.14 53.11
N ARG A 32 -14.92 15.02 53.78
CA ARG A 32 -13.64 14.33 53.71
C ARG A 32 -13.23 14.33 52.25
N GLU A 33 -12.20 15.12 51.90
CA GLU A 33 -11.51 14.93 50.64
C GLU A 33 -11.06 13.48 50.71
N ALA A 34 -11.79 12.61 49.99
CA ALA A 34 -11.26 11.32 49.66
C ALA A 34 -9.91 11.66 49.02
N LYS A 35 -8.82 11.24 49.68
CA LYS A 35 -7.53 11.28 49.02
C LYS A 35 -7.76 10.53 47.71
N TYR A 36 -7.57 11.21 46.59
CA TYR A 36 -7.55 10.56 45.31
C TYR A 36 -6.53 9.40 45.40
N VAL A 37 -7.04 8.18 45.39
CA VAL A 37 -6.24 6.96 45.24
C VAL A 37 -6.43 6.61 43.77
N GLY A 38 -5.40 6.85 42.96
CA GLY A 38 -5.46 6.46 41.55
C GLY A 38 -5.75 4.96 41.44
N GLY A 39 -6.80 4.62 40.69
CA GLY A 39 -7.19 3.23 40.41
C GLY A 39 -8.62 2.84 40.77
N GLU A 40 -9.39 3.66 41.49
CA GLU A 40 -10.83 3.42 41.67
C GLU A 40 -11.63 4.25 40.66
N GLY A 41 -12.37 3.60 39.75
CA GLY A 41 -13.28 4.27 38.84
C GLY A 41 -14.46 4.84 39.64
N GLU A 42 -14.61 6.17 39.67
CA GLU A 42 -15.84 6.79 40.17
C GLU A 42 -16.98 6.58 39.15
N GLU A 43 -17.96 5.75 39.51
CA GLU A 43 -19.24 5.69 38.81
C GLU A 43 -19.92 7.06 38.89
N GLY A 44 -20.05 7.73 37.73
CA GLY A 44 -20.99 8.84 37.55
C GLY A 44 -20.45 10.18 37.05
N LEU A 45 -19.12 10.37 36.91
CA LEU A 45 -18.55 11.64 36.40
C LEU A 45 -18.04 11.58 34.96
N VAL A 46 -18.13 10.42 34.31
CA VAL A 46 -17.53 10.19 32.99
C VAL A 46 -18.45 9.46 31.99
N ASP A 47 -19.60 8.95 32.40
CA ASP A 47 -20.33 7.98 31.56
C ASP A 47 -21.15 8.59 30.39
N THR A 48 -21.17 9.92 30.24
CA THR A 48 -21.84 10.62 29.13
C THR A 48 -20.98 11.73 28.52
N LEU A 49 -19.75 11.42 28.12
CA LEU A 49 -18.91 12.34 27.34
C LEU A 49 -18.96 12.10 25.82
N GLY A 50 -19.66 11.05 25.37
CA GLY A 50 -19.85 10.75 23.96
C GLY A 50 -21.05 11.50 23.37
N ARG A 51 -20.90 12.00 22.13
CA ARG A 51 -22.04 12.43 21.31
C ARG A 51 -22.92 11.21 21.02
N ALA A 52 -24.23 11.34 21.19
CA ALA A 52 -25.15 10.26 20.84
C ALA A 52 -25.06 9.97 19.33
N LEU A 53 -24.90 8.69 18.95
CA LEU A 53 -24.88 8.32 17.54
C LEU A 53 -26.20 8.73 16.87
N PRO A 54 -26.13 9.47 15.76
CA PRO A 54 -27.30 9.80 14.96
C PRO A 54 -27.96 8.55 14.34
N ALA A 55 -29.27 8.62 14.10
CA ALA A 55 -30.03 7.52 13.50
C ALA A 55 -29.75 7.32 12.00
N ASP A 56 -29.22 8.35 11.33
CA ASP A 56 -28.83 8.37 9.92
C ASP A 56 -27.39 7.90 9.69
N ARG A 57 -26.71 7.40 10.73
CA ARG A 57 -25.37 6.83 10.62
C ARG A 57 -25.29 5.75 9.53
N PRO A 58 -24.10 5.52 8.95
CA PRO A 58 -23.91 4.41 8.02
C PRO A 58 -24.20 3.06 8.67
N ALA A 59 -24.63 2.12 7.81
CA ALA A 59 -24.87 0.72 8.16
C ALA A 59 -23.66 -0.16 7.80
N VAL A 60 -22.46 0.40 7.83
CA VAL A 60 -21.18 -0.28 7.58
C VAL A 60 -20.77 -1.13 8.79
N ARG A 61 -20.14 -2.28 8.53
CA ARG A 61 -19.56 -3.13 9.55
C ARG A 61 -18.19 -3.64 9.14
N PHE A 62 -17.20 -3.47 10.00
CA PHE A 62 -15.90 -4.09 9.90
C PHE A 62 -15.91 -5.49 10.52
N VAL A 63 -15.50 -6.48 9.74
CA VAL A 63 -15.46 -7.89 10.12
C VAL A 63 -14.02 -8.38 10.16
N ASP A 64 -13.60 -9.03 11.25
CA ASP A 64 -12.25 -9.63 11.34
C ASP A 64 -12.12 -10.79 10.34
N ALA A 65 -11.41 -10.53 9.24
CA ALA A 65 -11.12 -11.46 8.16
C ALA A 65 -9.74 -12.13 8.31
N THR A 66 -8.98 -11.83 9.38
CA THR A 66 -7.57 -12.24 9.53
C THR A 66 -7.35 -13.73 9.31
N ALA A 67 -8.19 -14.57 9.93
CA ALA A 67 -8.07 -16.02 9.84
C ALA A 67 -8.47 -16.56 8.46
N ASP A 68 -9.53 -16.02 7.88
CA ASP A 68 -10.04 -16.43 6.56
C ASP A 68 -9.08 -16.01 5.44
N ALA A 69 -8.43 -14.87 5.62
CA ALA A 69 -7.40 -14.32 4.73
C ALA A 69 -6.04 -15.01 4.88
N GLY A 70 -5.83 -15.85 5.89
CA GLY A 70 -4.59 -16.62 6.05
C GLY A 70 -3.39 -15.81 6.57
N LEU A 71 -3.61 -14.65 7.19
CA LEU A 71 -2.55 -13.81 7.77
C LEU A 71 -2.02 -14.41 9.08
N THR A 72 -1.07 -15.33 8.98
CA THR A 72 -0.43 -16.01 10.12
C THR A 72 0.82 -15.27 10.57
N PHE A 73 0.65 -14.22 11.36
CA PHE A 73 1.75 -13.45 11.97
C PHE A 73 1.51 -13.30 13.48
N ARG A 74 2.58 -13.11 14.25
CA ARG A 74 2.49 -12.73 15.67
C ARG A 74 3.59 -11.73 16.01
N HIS A 75 3.20 -10.54 16.44
CA HIS A 75 4.15 -9.54 16.90
C HIS A 75 4.76 -9.96 18.24
N PHE A 76 6.05 -9.70 18.41
CA PHE A 76 6.78 -9.87 19.66
C PHE A 76 6.50 -11.23 20.35
N PRO A 77 6.92 -12.36 19.74
CA PRO A 77 6.70 -13.70 20.29
C PRO A 77 7.66 -14.02 21.45
N SER A 78 7.76 -13.10 22.42
CA SER A 78 8.66 -13.15 23.58
C SER A 78 7.94 -12.68 24.85
N THR A 79 8.59 -12.89 26.00
CA THR A 79 8.10 -12.31 27.26
C THR A 79 8.67 -10.91 27.43
N ARG A 80 7.81 -9.91 27.59
CA ARG A 80 8.19 -8.50 27.78
C ARG A 80 9.05 -8.32 29.04
N THR A 81 10.13 -7.55 28.93
CA THR A 81 11.13 -7.29 29.97
C THR A 81 11.10 -5.87 30.53
N ASN A 82 10.11 -5.06 30.13
CA ASN A 82 9.94 -3.66 30.54
C ASN A 82 11.07 -2.75 30.05
N ARG A 83 11.37 -2.83 28.75
CA ARG A 83 12.31 -1.94 28.06
C ARG A 83 11.57 -1.19 26.98
N LEU A 84 11.86 0.11 26.87
CA LEU A 84 11.14 1.01 25.98
C LEU A 84 11.02 0.47 24.54
N PRO A 85 12.10 -0.02 23.87
CA PRO A 85 11.97 -0.48 22.49
C PRO A 85 11.05 -1.69 22.29
N GLU A 86 10.82 -2.51 23.33
CA GLU A 86 9.90 -3.64 23.26
C GLU A 86 8.43 -3.22 23.19
N ASP A 87 8.10 -2.00 23.65
CA ASP A 87 6.72 -1.54 23.84
C ASP A 87 6.19 -0.67 22.69
N MET A 88 7.09 -0.19 21.83
CA MET A 88 6.79 0.77 20.77
C MET A 88 6.19 0.09 19.53
N GLY A 89 6.72 -1.07 19.10
CA GLY A 89 6.33 -1.70 17.84
C GLY A 89 5.01 -2.48 17.87
N SER A 90 4.41 -2.82 16.72
CA SER A 90 4.97 -2.70 15.36
C SER A 90 4.13 -1.86 14.39
N GLY A 91 4.69 -1.61 13.21
CA GLY A 91 4.02 -1.05 12.04
C GLY A 91 3.79 -2.06 10.90
N VAL A 92 3.22 -1.56 9.80
CA VAL A 92 2.87 -2.30 8.58
C VAL A 92 3.14 -1.43 7.34
N ALA A 93 3.58 -2.03 6.23
CA ALA A 93 3.68 -1.37 4.93
C ALA A 93 2.85 -2.11 3.87
N LEU A 94 2.19 -1.35 2.99
CA LEU A 94 1.25 -1.87 1.99
C LEU A 94 1.70 -1.44 0.59
N GLY A 95 1.85 -2.39 -0.33
CA GLY A 95 2.24 -2.09 -1.71
C GLY A 95 2.18 -3.33 -2.60
N ASP A 96 1.92 -3.16 -3.88
CA ASP A 96 1.97 -4.22 -4.89
C ASP A 96 3.43 -4.47 -5.28
N VAL A 97 4.09 -5.44 -4.64
CA VAL A 97 5.55 -5.63 -4.76
C VAL A 97 5.94 -6.57 -5.89
N ASP A 98 5.01 -7.37 -6.39
CA ASP A 98 5.22 -8.25 -7.54
C ASP A 98 4.52 -7.78 -8.83
N GLY A 99 3.86 -6.62 -8.78
CA GLY A 99 3.26 -5.92 -9.92
C GLY A 99 2.04 -6.63 -10.49
N ASP A 100 1.37 -7.47 -9.70
CA ASP A 100 0.21 -8.25 -10.16
C ASP A 100 -1.13 -7.55 -9.98
N GLY A 101 -1.10 -6.32 -9.49
CA GLY A 101 -2.23 -5.43 -9.30
C GLY A 101 -2.93 -5.62 -7.95
N TRP A 102 -2.39 -6.46 -7.06
CA TRP A 102 -2.92 -6.69 -5.73
C TRP A 102 -1.96 -6.17 -4.66
N THR A 103 -2.48 -5.36 -3.75
CA THR A 103 -1.67 -4.79 -2.67
C THR A 103 -1.25 -5.87 -1.68
N ASP A 104 0.06 -6.04 -1.51
CA ASP A 104 0.69 -6.96 -0.57
C ASP A 104 0.93 -6.33 0.80
N VAL A 105 1.23 -7.17 1.79
CA VAL A 105 1.34 -6.75 3.20
C VAL A 105 2.71 -7.14 3.76
N PHE A 106 3.47 -6.14 4.23
CA PHE A 106 4.67 -6.35 5.03
C PHE A 106 4.44 -5.97 6.50
N LEU A 107 4.63 -6.93 7.41
CA LEU A 107 4.47 -6.76 8.85
C LEU A 107 5.84 -6.74 9.54
N VAL A 108 6.13 -5.63 10.22
CA VAL A 108 7.37 -5.44 10.97
C VAL A 108 7.28 -6.19 12.29
N ASN A 109 8.41 -6.75 12.76
CA ASN A 109 8.45 -7.46 14.02
C ASN A 109 9.64 -7.02 14.90
N THR A 110 9.40 -6.95 16.20
CA THR A 110 10.45 -7.08 17.21
C THR A 110 10.62 -8.57 17.52
N ALA A 111 11.61 -9.19 16.88
CA ALA A 111 11.83 -10.64 16.85
C ALA A 111 12.01 -11.29 18.23
N ARG A 112 12.60 -10.55 19.18
CA ARG A 112 12.92 -11.06 20.52
C ARG A 112 12.98 -9.97 21.59
N ALA A 113 12.79 -10.37 22.83
CA ALA A 113 13.12 -9.55 23.99
C ALA A 113 14.64 -9.38 24.15
N PHE A 114 15.06 -8.30 24.81
CA PHE A 114 16.48 -7.92 24.95
C PHE A 114 17.33 -8.94 25.73
N ASP A 115 16.75 -9.61 26.72
CA ASP A 115 17.46 -10.61 27.54
C ASP A 115 17.54 -11.99 26.87
N GLU A 116 16.87 -12.19 25.73
CA GLU A 116 16.90 -13.46 25.03
C GLU A 116 18.14 -13.58 24.14
N PRO A 117 18.89 -14.70 24.23
CA PRO A 117 20.09 -14.87 23.42
C PRO A 117 19.74 -14.99 21.93
N ALA A 118 20.60 -14.41 21.09
CA ALA A 118 20.38 -14.39 19.65
C ALA A 118 20.34 -15.80 19.00
N SER A 119 20.88 -16.82 19.68
CA SER A 119 20.83 -18.22 19.25
C SER A 119 19.42 -18.83 19.26
N LEU A 120 18.44 -18.20 19.91
CA LEU A 120 17.04 -18.64 19.91
C LEU A 120 16.33 -18.04 18.69
N SER A 121 16.54 -18.63 17.52
CA SER A 121 15.73 -18.37 16.32
C SER A 121 14.55 -19.35 16.28
N ALA A 122 13.39 -18.84 15.91
CA ALA A 122 12.16 -19.63 15.70
C ALA A 122 11.42 -19.02 14.49
N PRO A 123 10.64 -19.82 13.73
CA PRO A 123 9.97 -19.32 12.54
C PRO A 123 9.16 -18.05 12.80
N GLU A 124 8.50 -17.90 13.93
CA GLU A 124 7.70 -16.74 14.30
C GLU A 124 8.49 -15.45 14.63
N ARG A 125 9.82 -15.53 14.79
CA ARG A 125 10.68 -14.41 15.26
C ARG A 125 11.22 -13.54 14.14
N ARG A 126 10.36 -13.19 13.18
CA ARG A 126 10.76 -12.43 11.97
C ARG A 126 9.70 -11.43 11.56
N CYS A 127 10.10 -10.44 10.78
CA CYS A 127 9.19 -9.71 9.89
C CYS A 127 8.58 -10.67 8.86
N ALA A 128 7.43 -10.31 8.30
CA ALA A 128 6.74 -11.16 7.36
C ALA A 128 6.17 -10.40 6.16
N LEU A 129 6.42 -10.93 4.97
CA LEU A 129 5.82 -10.46 3.72
C LEU A 129 4.75 -11.47 3.27
N PHE A 130 3.58 -10.94 2.96
CA PHE A 130 2.39 -11.68 2.55
C PHE A 130 1.92 -11.21 1.18
N HIS A 131 1.98 -12.08 0.17
CA HIS A 131 1.45 -11.77 -1.16
C HIS A 131 -0.07 -11.96 -1.20
N ASN A 132 -0.78 -10.94 -1.65
CA ASN A 132 -2.21 -11.01 -1.90
C ASN A 132 -2.49 -11.86 -3.14
N GLN A 133 -3.33 -12.87 -3.00
CA GLN A 133 -3.65 -13.78 -4.10
C GLN A 133 -4.87 -13.33 -4.92
N GLY A 134 -5.42 -12.13 -4.65
CA GLY A 134 -6.61 -11.60 -5.34
C GLY A 134 -7.92 -12.36 -5.08
N ASP A 135 -7.88 -13.41 -4.27
CA ASP A 135 -9.04 -14.19 -3.86
C ASP A 135 -9.43 -13.90 -2.39
N GLY A 136 -8.93 -12.81 -1.84
CA GLY A 136 -9.09 -12.41 -0.46
C GLY A 136 -8.25 -13.22 0.52
N ARG A 137 -7.25 -13.97 0.04
CA ARG A 137 -6.25 -14.66 0.85
C ARG A 137 -4.85 -14.14 0.57
N PHE A 138 -4.02 -14.29 1.58
CA PHE A 138 -2.61 -13.98 1.56
C PHE A 138 -1.77 -15.24 1.68
N VAL A 139 -0.60 -15.23 1.05
CA VAL A 139 0.42 -16.28 1.16
C VAL A 139 1.67 -15.68 1.77
N ASP A 140 2.15 -16.28 2.86
CA ASP A 140 3.43 -15.94 3.48
C ASP A 140 4.59 -16.33 2.55
N VAL A 141 5.27 -15.32 2.00
CA VAL A 141 6.43 -15.50 1.10
C VAL A 141 7.74 -15.11 1.76
N SER A 142 7.74 -14.69 3.03
CA SER A 142 8.85 -14.01 3.71
C SER A 142 10.23 -14.60 3.45
N ARG A 143 10.36 -15.94 3.54
CA ARG A 143 11.65 -16.64 3.32
C ARG A 143 12.02 -16.76 1.85
N ALA A 144 11.02 -16.95 0.99
CA ALA A 144 11.23 -17.09 -0.44
C ALA A 144 11.58 -15.74 -1.08
N SER A 145 11.06 -14.65 -0.52
CA SER A 145 11.36 -13.29 -0.93
C SER A 145 12.63 -12.74 -0.30
N GLY A 146 13.14 -13.29 0.81
CA GLY A 146 14.30 -12.72 1.54
C GLY A 146 13.94 -11.54 2.45
N ALA A 147 12.64 -11.30 2.69
CA ALA A 147 12.14 -10.28 3.61
C ALA A 147 11.93 -10.80 5.05
N ASP A 148 12.42 -12.00 5.39
CA ASP A 148 12.30 -12.65 6.70
C ASP A 148 13.28 -12.11 7.76
N LEU A 149 13.30 -10.79 7.93
CA LEU A 149 14.26 -10.11 8.78
C LEU A 149 14.04 -10.40 10.29
N GLU A 150 15.10 -10.74 11.02
CA GLU A 150 15.08 -10.88 12.49
C GLU A 150 15.70 -9.65 13.19
N LEU A 151 14.90 -8.63 13.48
CA LEU A 151 15.35 -7.36 14.09
C LEU A 151 14.51 -6.92 15.29
N SER A 152 14.94 -5.85 15.97
CA SER A 152 14.09 -5.07 16.89
C SER A 152 13.31 -4.03 16.10
N GLY A 153 12.45 -4.50 15.18
CA GLY A 153 11.78 -3.69 14.18
C GLY A 153 10.61 -2.87 14.70
N LEU A 154 10.43 -1.72 14.06
CA LEU A 154 9.45 -0.71 14.44
C LEU A 154 8.55 -0.38 13.25
N GLY A 155 9.01 0.40 12.27
CA GLY A 155 8.25 0.81 11.10
C GLY A 155 8.88 0.34 9.78
N ALA A 156 8.12 0.52 8.70
CA ALA A 156 8.58 0.20 7.34
C ALA A 156 7.84 1.04 6.30
N ALA A 157 8.46 1.15 5.12
CA ALA A 157 7.84 1.73 3.95
C ALA A 157 8.36 1.07 2.67
N PHE A 158 7.45 0.87 1.73
CA PHE A 158 7.75 0.59 0.34
C PHE A 158 8.00 1.89 -0.43
N LEU A 159 9.02 1.91 -1.28
CA LEU A 159 9.39 3.04 -2.12
C LEU A 159 10.17 2.58 -3.36
N ASP A 160 10.11 3.34 -4.44
CA ASP A 160 10.92 3.12 -5.65
C ASP A 160 12.18 4.00 -5.57
N ALA A 161 13.23 3.48 -4.94
CA ALA A 161 14.40 4.29 -4.58
C ALA A 161 15.36 4.50 -5.77
N ASP A 162 15.44 3.58 -6.72
CA ASP A 162 16.31 3.69 -7.89
C ASP A 162 15.56 4.06 -9.19
N SER A 163 14.25 4.28 -9.10
CA SER A 163 13.36 4.72 -10.19
C SER A 163 13.19 3.67 -11.29
N ASP A 164 13.34 2.39 -10.97
CA ASP A 164 13.15 1.29 -11.91
C ASP A 164 11.66 0.90 -12.07
N GLY A 165 10.81 1.27 -11.11
CA GLY A 165 9.37 1.00 -11.09
C GLY A 165 8.95 -0.08 -10.11
N ASP A 166 9.89 -0.65 -9.37
CA ASP A 166 9.67 -1.69 -8.39
C ASP A 166 9.71 -1.11 -6.96
N LEU A 167 8.87 -1.66 -6.09
CA LEU A 167 8.83 -1.22 -4.70
C LEU A 167 9.92 -1.93 -3.89
N ASP A 168 10.96 -1.19 -3.55
CA ASP A 168 11.95 -1.55 -2.52
C ASP A 168 11.38 -1.37 -1.12
N LEU A 169 12.06 -1.94 -0.12
CA LEU A 169 11.62 -1.91 1.28
C LEU A 169 12.67 -1.31 2.19
N LEU A 170 12.31 -0.24 2.91
CA LEU A 170 13.10 0.32 4.00
C LEU A 170 12.44 0.01 5.35
N VAL A 171 13.21 -0.53 6.29
CA VAL A 171 12.73 -0.94 7.63
C VAL A 171 13.51 -0.19 8.71
N THR A 172 12.78 0.41 9.66
CA THR A 172 13.33 1.07 10.84
C THR A 172 13.36 0.13 12.04
N SER A 173 14.37 0.28 12.88
CA SER A 173 14.57 -0.57 14.04
C SER A 173 15.31 0.16 15.16
N TYR A 174 15.30 -0.45 16.34
CA TYR A 174 16.32 -0.15 17.34
C TYR A 174 17.66 -0.76 16.93
N GLY A 175 18.59 0.10 16.52
CA GLY A 175 20.01 -0.22 16.27
C GLY A 175 20.42 -0.20 14.80
N ALA A 176 19.49 -0.22 13.84
CA ALA A 176 19.81 -0.25 12.41
C ALA A 176 18.67 0.30 11.52
N LEU A 177 19.05 0.72 10.31
CA LEU A 177 18.16 0.80 9.15
C LEU A 177 18.48 -0.39 8.24
N VAL A 178 17.46 -1.01 7.65
CA VAL A 178 17.64 -2.10 6.67
C VAL A 178 16.94 -1.70 5.38
N TYR A 179 17.68 -1.71 4.27
CA TYR A 179 17.14 -1.47 2.94
C TYR A 179 17.26 -2.74 2.11
N LEU A 180 16.13 -3.18 1.55
CA LEU A 180 16.03 -4.31 0.66
C LEU A 180 15.60 -3.85 -0.73
N GLU A 181 16.46 -4.11 -1.72
CA GLU A 181 16.22 -3.85 -3.15
C GLU A 181 15.36 -4.98 -3.73
N ASN A 182 14.27 -4.64 -4.41
CA ASN A 182 13.36 -5.58 -5.06
C ASN A 182 13.82 -5.88 -6.49
N ASP A 183 13.70 -7.13 -6.94
CA ASP A 183 13.99 -7.54 -8.31
C ASP A 183 12.78 -7.41 -9.27
N GLY A 184 11.72 -6.74 -8.81
CA GLY A 184 10.46 -6.55 -9.52
C GLY A 184 9.51 -7.75 -9.52
N ALA A 185 9.86 -8.82 -8.80
CA ALA A 185 9.01 -9.99 -8.63
C ALA A 185 8.64 -10.27 -7.16
N GLY A 186 8.82 -9.28 -6.29
CA GLY A 186 8.64 -9.37 -4.85
C GLY A 186 9.76 -10.16 -4.16
N SER A 187 10.95 -10.24 -4.78
CA SER A 187 12.13 -10.91 -4.23
C SER A 187 13.21 -9.87 -3.95
N PHE A 188 13.73 -9.92 -2.74
CA PHE A 188 14.45 -8.84 -2.09
C PHE A 188 15.89 -9.23 -1.79
N ARG A 189 16.80 -8.28 -1.97
CA ARG A 189 18.21 -8.40 -1.58
C ARG A 189 18.56 -7.29 -0.62
N ASP A 190 19.22 -7.65 0.48
CA ASP A 190 19.80 -6.65 1.38
C ASP A 190 20.92 -5.88 0.67
N ARG A 191 20.70 -4.57 0.51
CA ARG A 191 21.61 -3.61 -0.11
C ARG A 191 21.94 -2.46 0.84
N THR A 192 21.64 -2.61 2.13
CA THR A 192 21.81 -1.58 3.16
C THR A 192 23.19 -0.91 3.09
N ASP A 193 24.24 -1.71 2.94
CA ASP A 193 25.60 -1.19 2.85
C ASP A 193 25.90 -0.50 1.52
N ASP A 194 25.35 -1.05 0.44
CA ASP A 194 25.57 -0.53 -0.89
C ASP A 194 24.88 0.80 -1.11
N VAL A 195 23.76 1.07 -0.44
CA VAL A 195 23.00 2.32 -0.58
C VAL A 195 23.42 3.41 0.41
N GLY A 196 24.43 3.16 1.25
CA GLY A 196 25.00 4.18 2.15
C GLY A 196 24.32 4.30 3.51
N LEU A 197 23.54 3.30 3.92
CA LEU A 197 22.84 3.31 5.21
C LEU A 197 23.62 2.62 6.34
N SER A 198 24.77 1.99 6.04
CA SER A 198 25.63 1.39 7.06
C SER A 198 26.04 2.39 8.13
N GLY A 199 25.99 1.96 9.40
CA GLY A 199 26.51 2.75 10.51
C GLY A 199 25.58 3.88 10.99
N LEU A 200 24.42 4.06 10.35
CA LEU A 200 23.32 4.89 10.86
C LEU A 200 22.56 4.11 11.94
N ALA A 201 23.23 3.79 13.05
CA ALA A 201 22.62 3.15 14.20
C ALA A 201 21.91 4.20 15.08
N GLY A 202 20.70 3.87 15.54
CA GLY A 202 19.89 4.73 16.39
C GLY A 202 18.59 4.05 16.79
N PHE A 203 17.73 4.76 17.50
CA PHE A 203 16.37 4.30 17.79
C PHE A 203 15.40 4.90 16.77
N TRP A 204 15.31 4.25 15.61
CA TRP A 204 14.56 4.74 14.46
C TRP A 204 13.11 4.29 14.51
N THR A 205 12.17 5.24 14.44
CA THR A 205 10.72 5.00 14.57
C THR A 205 10.01 5.19 13.24
N GLY A 206 9.06 6.13 13.14
CA GLY A 206 8.33 6.40 11.91
C GLY A 206 9.23 6.98 10.82
N LEU A 207 8.78 6.86 9.57
CA LEU A 207 9.45 7.45 8.42
C LEU A 207 8.41 8.04 7.46
N ALA A 208 8.81 9.04 6.67
CA ALA A 208 7.99 9.66 5.63
C ALA A 208 8.74 9.65 4.30
N VAL A 209 8.06 9.30 3.21
CA VAL A 209 8.62 9.26 1.85
C VAL A 209 8.03 10.39 1.02
N GLY A 210 8.87 11.17 0.35
CA GLY A 210 8.44 12.27 -0.51
C GLY A 210 9.60 12.91 -1.28
N ASP A 211 9.30 13.42 -2.48
CA ASP A 211 10.24 14.17 -3.33
C ASP A 211 10.23 15.65 -2.89
N TYR A 212 11.00 15.98 -1.85
CA TYR A 212 10.90 17.28 -1.19
C TYR A 212 11.56 18.43 -1.98
N ASP A 213 12.52 18.11 -2.85
CA ASP A 213 13.25 19.07 -3.66
C ASP A 213 12.84 19.07 -5.14
N ARG A 214 11.91 18.19 -5.53
CA ARG A 214 11.35 18.02 -6.88
C ARG A 214 12.40 17.63 -7.91
N ASP A 215 13.41 16.86 -7.50
CA ASP A 215 14.42 16.34 -8.39
C ASP A 215 13.97 15.07 -9.15
N GLY A 216 12.76 14.60 -8.86
CA GLY A 216 12.14 13.42 -9.45
C GLY A 216 12.55 12.12 -8.76
N ARG A 217 13.23 12.15 -7.62
CA ARG A 217 13.53 10.98 -6.78
C ARG A 217 12.85 11.16 -5.43
N VAL A 218 12.38 10.06 -4.86
CA VAL A 218 11.75 10.11 -3.54
C VAL A 218 12.83 10.04 -2.46
N ASP A 219 12.78 10.99 -1.53
CA ASP A 219 13.63 11.04 -0.35
C ASP A 219 12.92 10.46 0.87
N VAL A 220 13.67 10.21 1.94
CA VAL A 220 13.11 9.63 3.17
C VAL A 220 13.51 10.43 4.41
N TYR A 221 12.52 10.88 5.17
CA TYR A 221 12.74 11.39 6.52
C TYR A 221 12.55 10.27 7.54
N VAL A 222 13.50 10.09 8.46
CA VAL A 222 13.47 9.04 9.49
C VAL A 222 13.49 9.67 10.88
N CYS A 223 12.50 9.32 11.70
CA CYS A 223 12.37 9.80 13.07
C CYS A 223 13.33 9.07 14.01
N GLY A 224 14.09 9.82 14.80
CA GLY A 224 14.88 9.36 15.94
C GLY A 224 14.15 9.66 17.24
N TYR A 225 13.97 8.62 18.07
CA TYR A 225 13.23 8.79 19.33
C TYR A 225 14.11 9.26 20.49
N VAL A 226 14.93 8.36 21.03
CA VAL A 226 15.83 8.66 22.15
C VAL A 226 17.10 7.85 22.07
N GLN A 227 18.19 8.37 22.65
CA GLN A 227 19.45 7.68 22.86
C GLN A 227 19.31 6.64 23.99
N TYR A 228 18.56 5.56 23.71
CA TYR A 228 18.23 4.54 24.69
C TYR A 228 19.46 3.73 25.13
N SER A 229 19.59 3.55 26.45
CA SER A 229 20.60 2.70 27.09
C SER A 229 19.96 1.88 28.21
N ASP A 230 20.30 0.58 28.29
CA ASP A 230 19.85 -0.27 29.39
C ASP A 230 20.60 0.04 30.71
N ASP A 231 21.79 0.65 30.62
CA ASP A 231 22.61 1.06 31.76
C ASP A 231 22.25 2.49 32.20
N ILE A 232 21.20 2.62 33.01
CA ILE A 232 20.68 3.88 33.54
C ILE A 232 21.25 4.28 34.93
N GLY A 233 22.21 3.52 35.47
CA GLY A 233 22.85 3.80 36.76
C GLY A 233 21.90 3.81 37.98
N ALA A 234 22.37 4.32 39.13
CA ALA A 234 21.62 4.39 40.40
C ALA A 234 20.43 5.37 40.40
N THR A 235 20.10 5.98 39.26
CA THR A 235 18.89 6.78 38.99
C THR A 235 17.60 5.95 38.96
N SER A 236 17.63 4.78 39.62
CA SER A 236 16.58 3.77 39.83
C SER A 236 15.34 4.24 40.61
N GLY A 237 14.98 5.50 40.50
CA GLY A 237 13.71 6.04 40.99
C GLY A 237 12.61 5.93 39.94
N LEU A 238 11.36 5.88 40.40
CA LEU A 238 10.19 6.18 39.58
C LEU A 238 10.37 7.58 38.98
N ALA A 239 10.39 7.69 37.66
CA ALA A 239 10.35 8.98 36.97
C ALA A 239 8.88 9.39 36.81
N ARG A 240 8.57 10.69 36.99
CA ARG A 240 7.20 11.19 36.79
C ARG A 240 7.02 11.60 35.33
N GLN A 241 6.08 10.97 34.65
CA GLN A 241 5.57 11.40 33.35
C GLN A 241 4.10 11.79 33.53
N PHE A 242 3.78 13.06 33.31
CA PHE A 242 2.44 13.65 33.53
C PHE A 242 1.79 13.27 34.88
N GLY A 243 2.57 13.18 35.95
CA GLY A 243 2.09 12.85 37.31
C GLY A 243 1.98 11.35 37.63
N LEU A 244 2.12 10.46 36.64
CA LEU A 244 2.20 9.01 36.83
C LEU A 244 3.64 8.57 37.05
N SER A 245 3.82 7.55 37.88
CA SER A 245 5.14 6.99 38.21
C SER A 245 5.47 5.87 37.22
N VAL A 246 6.36 6.15 36.26
CA VAL A 246 6.78 5.21 35.22
C VAL A 246 8.20 4.72 35.54
N PRO A 247 8.50 3.42 35.41
CA PRO A 247 9.88 2.91 35.53
C PRO A 247 10.82 3.67 34.59
N ALA A 248 12.02 4.04 35.07
CA ALA A 248 12.96 4.86 34.30
C ALA A 248 13.30 4.28 32.90
N ARG A 249 13.43 2.95 32.77
CA ARG A 249 13.67 2.27 31.49
C ARG A 249 12.51 2.31 30.48
N LEU A 250 11.33 2.74 30.91
CA LEU A 250 10.14 2.93 30.08
C LEU A 250 9.81 4.40 29.87
N ASN A 251 10.47 5.31 30.59
CA ASN A 251 10.18 6.73 30.51
C ASN A 251 11.15 7.39 29.51
N PRO A 252 10.68 7.90 28.36
CA PRO A 252 11.53 8.53 27.34
C PRO A 252 12.21 9.80 27.84
N SER A 253 11.64 10.53 28.80
CA SER A 253 12.27 11.70 29.42
C SER A 253 13.53 11.37 30.23
N THR A 254 13.80 10.09 30.49
CA THR A 254 15.06 9.63 31.12
C THR A 254 16.25 9.76 30.17
N PHE A 255 16.00 9.73 28.87
CA PHE A 255 17.02 9.66 27.83
C PHE A 255 17.15 10.99 27.09
N ALA A 256 18.35 11.25 26.57
CA ALA A 256 18.56 12.34 25.63
C ALA A 256 17.78 12.06 24.33
N PRO A 257 17.26 13.10 23.67
CA PRO A 257 16.65 12.94 22.35
C PRO A 257 17.67 12.41 21.33
N GLU A 258 17.17 11.63 20.36
CA GLU A 258 17.95 11.19 19.20
C GLU A 258 17.64 12.14 18.03
N ARG A 259 18.65 12.51 17.24
CA ARG A 259 18.39 13.37 16.08
C ARG A 259 17.62 12.61 15.00
N ASN A 260 16.88 13.34 14.17
CA ASN A 260 16.26 12.78 12.97
C ASN A 260 17.23 12.74 11.79
N LEU A 261 16.93 11.89 10.80
CA LEU A 261 17.68 11.78 9.55
C LEU A 261 16.81 12.23 8.38
N LEU A 262 17.44 12.86 7.38
CA LEU A 262 16.87 13.09 6.05
C LEU A 262 17.81 12.41 5.06
N LEU A 263 17.32 11.37 4.41
CA LEU A 263 18.05 10.55 3.46
C LEU A 263 17.74 11.08 2.06
N HIS A 264 18.62 11.93 1.53
CA HIS A 264 18.50 12.47 0.18
C HIS A 264 18.90 11.43 -0.85
N ASN A 265 18.03 11.20 -1.84
CA ASN A 265 18.20 10.13 -2.81
C ASN A 265 18.99 10.59 -4.05
N LEU A 266 20.10 9.91 -4.31
CA LEU A 266 21.03 10.16 -5.41
C LEU A 266 20.82 9.19 -6.60
N GLY A 267 19.67 8.50 -6.65
CA GLY A 267 19.32 7.50 -7.66
C GLY A 267 19.73 6.10 -7.21
N GLY A 268 19.08 5.59 -6.17
CA GLY A 268 19.38 4.27 -5.57
C GLY A 268 20.52 4.29 -4.54
N ARG A 269 20.95 5.47 -4.09
CA ARG A 269 21.89 5.66 -2.96
C ARG A 269 21.42 6.84 -2.13
N PHE A 270 21.64 6.77 -0.82
CA PHE A 270 21.22 7.81 0.11
C PHE A 270 22.41 8.60 0.67
N GLU A 271 22.23 9.92 0.78
CA GLU A 271 23.09 10.81 1.56
C GLU A 271 22.29 11.38 2.73
N GLU A 272 22.78 11.18 3.97
CA GLU A 272 22.16 11.80 5.14
C GLU A 272 22.47 13.30 5.18
N CYS A 273 21.44 14.15 5.22
CA CYS A 273 21.57 15.59 5.08
C CYS A 273 20.68 16.42 6.02
N ALA A 274 20.12 15.84 7.09
CA ALA A 274 19.15 16.51 7.97
C ALA A 274 19.67 17.83 8.54
N GLU A 275 20.96 17.86 8.89
CA GLU A 275 21.64 19.06 9.38
C GLU A 275 21.74 20.16 8.33
N ARG A 276 22.11 19.77 7.12
CA ARG A 276 22.25 20.69 5.98
C ARG A 276 20.88 21.25 5.58
N ALA A 277 19.83 20.42 5.66
CA ALA A 277 18.47 20.79 5.39
C ALA A 277 17.76 21.51 6.56
N SER A 278 18.40 21.59 7.75
CA SER A 278 17.84 22.20 8.97
C SER A 278 16.62 21.49 9.56
N VAL A 279 16.54 20.17 9.40
CA VAL A 279 15.42 19.32 9.87
C VAL A 279 15.86 18.21 10.84
N ALA A 280 17.07 18.27 11.38
CA ALA A 280 17.60 17.25 12.28
C ALA A 280 16.88 17.16 13.65
N ASP A 281 16.07 18.18 14.00
CA ASP A 281 15.25 18.26 15.22
C ASP A 281 15.88 17.63 16.48
N ARG A 282 17.07 18.12 16.86
CA ARG A 282 17.90 17.50 17.91
C ARG A 282 17.27 17.43 19.30
N GLU A 283 16.26 18.26 19.54
CA GLU A 283 15.57 18.32 20.83
C GLU A 283 14.27 17.50 20.81
N GLY A 284 13.80 17.13 19.62
CA GLY A 284 12.63 16.30 19.38
C GLY A 284 12.85 14.85 19.77
N ARG A 285 11.75 14.21 20.18
CA ARG A 285 11.67 12.77 20.45
C ARG A 285 10.67 12.20 19.47
N SER A 286 11.10 12.08 18.23
CA SER A 286 10.19 11.92 17.12
C SER A 286 9.68 10.49 17.01
N LEU A 287 8.38 10.34 16.80
CA LEU A 287 7.71 9.05 16.62
C LEU A 287 7.06 8.88 15.25
N GLY A 288 6.68 9.97 14.60
CA GLY A 288 6.10 9.99 13.26
C GLY A 288 6.35 11.32 12.55
N ALA A 289 6.31 11.29 11.23
CA ALA A 289 6.45 12.48 10.40
C ALA A 289 5.62 12.35 9.12
N VAL A 290 5.38 13.48 8.44
CA VAL A 290 4.70 13.50 7.16
C VAL A 290 5.26 14.59 6.25
N PHE A 291 5.34 14.30 4.96
CA PHE A 291 5.51 15.30 3.93
C PHE A 291 4.14 15.69 3.35
N ALA A 292 3.78 16.97 3.40
CA ALA A 292 2.53 17.51 2.87
C ALA A 292 2.66 19.01 2.58
N ASP A 293 1.94 19.53 1.58
CA ASP A 293 1.87 20.97 1.30
C ASP A 293 0.96 21.69 2.32
N LEU A 294 1.49 21.91 3.52
CA LEU A 294 0.75 22.50 4.64
C LEU A 294 0.69 24.03 4.55
N SER A 295 1.63 24.66 3.84
CA SER A 295 1.66 26.11 3.57
C SER A 295 0.81 26.54 2.37
N GLY A 296 0.39 25.60 1.52
CA GLY A 296 -0.41 25.84 0.32
C GLY A 296 0.40 26.47 -0.81
N ASP A 297 1.72 26.26 -0.83
CA ASP A 297 2.65 26.85 -1.77
C ASP A 297 3.06 25.91 -2.92
N GLY A 298 2.50 24.69 -2.88
CA GLY A 298 2.72 23.59 -3.80
C GLY A 298 3.88 22.68 -3.39
N TRP A 299 4.76 23.08 -2.48
CA TRP A 299 5.92 22.29 -2.07
C TRP A 299 5.61 21.47 -0.83
N LEU A 300 6.26 20.29 -0.73
CA LEU A 300 6.11 19.45 0.45
C LEU A 300 6.82 20.12 1.64
N ASP A 301 6.04 20.50 2.64
CA ASP A 301 6.50 20.83 3.98
C ASP A 301 6.63 19.54 4.81
N LEU A 302 7.32 19.61 5.95
CA LEU A 302 7.55 18.47 6.83
C LEU A 302 6.98 18.76 8.23
N TYR A 303 6.04 17.94 8.68
CA TYR A 303 5.57 17.97 10.07
C TYR A 303 6.11 16.75 10.84
N VAL A 304 6.64 17.00 12.04
CA VAL A 304 7.26 15.98 12.90
C VAL A 304 6.52 15.92 14.24
N ALA A 305 5.94 14.76 14.52
CA ALA A 305 5.25 14.45 15.77
C ALA A 305 6.24 13.98 16.83
N ASN A 306 6.35 14.77 17.90
CA ASN A 306 7.28 14.53 19.00
C ASN A 306 6.57 14.07 20.27
N ASP A 307 7.07 13.01 20.89
CA ASP A 307 6.60 12.55 22.20
C ASP A 307 7.31 13.32 23.33
N VAL A 308 6.55 13.79 24.33
CA VAL A 308 7.04 14.57 25.48
C VAL A 308 8.02 15.71 25.12
N SER A 309 7.89 16.27 23.91
CA SER A 309 8.69 17.37 23.35
C SER A 309 7.81 18.13 22.35
N ALA A 310 8.19 19.35 21.97
CA ALA A 310 7.36 20.14 21.05
C ALA A 310 7.36 19.52 19.65
N SER A 311 6.19 19.27 19.07
CA SER A 311 6.08 18.90 17.64
C SER A 311 6.47 20.09 16.75
N VAL A 312 7.01 19.80 15.56
CA VAL A 312 7.67 20.80 14.69
C VAL A 312 7.10 20.79 13.28
N LEU A 313 6.77 21.97 12.75
CA LEU A 313 6.45 22.22 11.34
C LEU A 313 7.62 22.92 10.66
N PHE A 314 8.24 22.23 9.71
CA PHE A 314 9.31 22.71 8.84
C PHE A 314 8.74 23.10 7.48
N VAL A 315 8.75 24.39 7.16
CA VAL A 315 8.29 24.91 5.86
C VAL A 315 9.44 24.90 4.85
N ASN A 316 9.20 24.32 3.69
CA ASN A 316 10.19 24.16 2.64
C ASN A 316 10.59 25.51 2.03
N ARG A 317 11.90 25.75 1.89
CA ARG A 317 12.46 26.99 1.30
C ARG A 317 12.64 26.89 -0.21
N ARG A 318 12.39 25.73 -0.81
CA ARG A 318 12.55 25.42 -2.25
C ARG A 318 14.00 25.48 -2.74
N ASP A 319 14.95 25.39 -1.81
CA ASP A 319 16.39 25.40 -2.07
C ASP A 319 17.12 24.21 -1.42
N GLY A 320 16.36 23.20 -1.01
CA GLY A 320 16.86 22.03 -0.29
C GLY A 320 16.92 22.21 1.23
N THR A 321 16.48 23.35 1.77
CA THR A 321 16.43 23.64 3.21
C THR A 321 15.02 23.92 3.70
N PHE A 322 14.81 23.88 5.02
CA PHE A 322 13.55 24.18 5.67
C PHE A 322 13.69 25.24 6.76
N GLU A 323 12.58 25.91 7.08
CA GLU A 323 12.46 26.82 8.23
C GLU A 323 11.43 26.30 9.22
N ASP A 324 11.78 26.22 10.51
CA ASP A 324 10.82 25.96 11.58
C ASP A 324 9.81 27.12 11.70
N ARG A 325 8.53 26.80 11.49
CA ARG A 325 7.38 27.71 11.58
C ARG A 325 6.34 27.27 12.59
N SER A 326 6.70 26.38 13.51
CA SER A 326 5.76 25.72 14.43
C SER A 326 4.97 26.70 15.29
N ASN A 327 5.64 27.74 15.79
CA ASN A 327 5.02 28.76 16.62
C ASN A 327 4.11 29.70 15.82
N ASP A 328 4.58 30.14 14.64
CA ASP A 328 3.80 31.01 13.74
C ASP A 328 2.53 30.29 13.25
N ALA A 329 2.65 28.99 13.01
CA ALA A 329 1.56 28.13 12.55
C ALA A 329 0.64 27.64 13.67
N MET A 330 0.96 27.91 14.94
CA MET A 330 0.19 27.49 16.12
C MET A 330 0.10 25.97 16.31
N VAL A 331 1.11 25.23 15.86
CA VAL A 331 1.17 23.75 15.91
C VAL A 331 2.26 23.22 16.85
N SER A 332 3.00 24.11 17.53
CA SER A 332 3.97 23.74 18.55
C SER A 332 3.25 23.29 19.83
N GLU A 333 3.04 21.98 19.93
CA GLU A 333 2.29 21.34 21.01
C GLU A 333 3.16 20.28 21.71
N TYR A 334 2.99 20.11 23.03
CA TYR A 334 3.88 19.30 23.90
C TYR A 334 3.22 18.02 24.43
N ARG A 335 2.02 17.67 23.96
CA ARG A 335 1.40 16.38 24.31
C ARG A 335 2.26 15.25 23.71
N GLY A 336 2.13 14.04 24.23
CA GLY A 336 2.90 12.89 23.74
C GLY A 336 2.39 12.47 22.37
N ALA A 337 2.90 13.06 21.29
CA ALA A 337 2.42 12.82 19.94
C ALA A 337 2.99 11.51 19.37
N MET A 338 2.13 10.69 18.76
CA MET A 338 2.51 9.36 18.23
C MET A 338 2.13 9.18 16.76
N GLY A 339 0.85 9.00 16.44
CA GLY A 339 0.35 8.92 15.08
C GLY A 339 -0.04 10.28 14.54
N LEU A 340 0.06 10.41 13.23
CA LEU A 340 -0.28 11.60 12.48
C LEU A 340 -1.12 11.19 11.28
N ALA A 341 -2.06 12.01 10.82
CA ALA A 341 -2.69 11.82 9.51
C ALA A 341 -3.10 13.18 8.93
N VAL A 342 -2.93 13.36 7.62
CA VAL A 342 -3.34 14.56 6.88
C VAL A 342 -4.54 14.20 6.00
N GLY A 343 -5.45 15.14 5.78
CA GLY A 343 -6.64 14.92 4.95
C GLY A 343 -7.58 16.12 4.98
N ASP A 344 -8.43 16.25 3.96
CA ASP A 344 -9.49 17.26 3.88
C ASP A 344 -10.76 16.70 4.52
N PHE A 345 -10.90 16.86 5.85
CA PHE A 345 -12.02 16.25 6.57
C PHE A 345 -13.28 17.14 6.55
N ASP A 346 -13.12 18.46 6.46
CA ASP A 346 -14.25 19.39 6.51
C ASP A 346 -14.79 19.78 5.13
N GLY A 347 -14.07 19.40 4.06
CA GLY A 347 -14.50 19.50 2.66
C GLY A 347 -14.26 20.89 2.06
N ASP A 348 -13.35 21.68 2.62
CA ASP A 348 -13.04 23.02 2.13
C ASP A 348 -11.89 23.07 1.10
N LEU A 349 -11.32 21.90 0.78
CA LEU A 349 -10.22 21.74 -0.17
C LEU A 349 -8.94 22.43 0.31
N ASP A 350 -8.62 22.41 1.60
CA ASP A 350 -7.26 22.57 2.15
C ASP A 350 -6.85 21.30 2.99
N PRO A 351 -5.55 21.10 3.29
CA PRO A 351 -5.12 19.93 4.07
C PRO A 351 -5.20 20.22 5.58
N ASP A 352 -6.06 19.49 6.29
CA ASP A 352 -6.07 19.42 7.75
C ASP A 352 -5.19 18.26 8.23
N PHE A 353 -4.98 18.18 9.54
CA PHE A 353 -4.34 16.99 10.11
C PHE A 353 -4.76 16.69 11.55
N THR A 354 -4.62 15.43 11.93
CA THR A 354 -4.85 14.96 13.31
C THR A 354 -3.61 14.31 13.89
N ILE A 355 -3.50 14.38 15.22
CA ILE A 355 -2.41 13.77 15.98
C ILE A 355 -3.01 12.97 17.13
N THR A 356 -2.50 11.75 17.34
CA THR A 356 -2.87 10.94 18.51
C THR A 356 -1.95 11.22 19.69
N HIS A 357 -2.51 11.14 20.90
CA HIS A 357 -1.80 11.50 22.11
C HIS A 357 -1.83 10.45 23.21
N TRP A 358 -0.97 10.65 24.20
CA TRP A 358 -0.83 9.76 25.35
C TRP A 358 -2.02 9.90 26.31
N LEU A 359 -2.11 8.96 27.25
CA LEU A 359 -3.21 8.87 28.22
C LEU A 359 -3.50 10.20 28.91
N GLY A 360 -4.79 10.59 28.95
CA GLY A 360 -5.24 11.82 29.61
C GLY A 360 -4.94 13.09 28.82
N GLN A 361 -4.61 12.95 27.54
CA GLN A 361 -4.42 14.04 26.59
C GLN A 361 -5.35 13.79 25.41
N GLU A 362 -6.13 14.79 25.05
CA GLU A 362 -7.03 14.68 23.90
C GLU A 362 -6.21 14.66 22.61
N ASN A 363 -6.62 13.83 21.64
CA ASN A 363 -6.07 13.89 20.30
C ASN A 363 -6.32 15.28 19.71
N ALA A 364 -5.37 15.79 18.93
CA ALA A 364 -5.53 17.07 18.24
C ALA A 364 -6.21 16.88 16.88
N LEU A 365 -6.99 17.89 16.47
CA LEU A 365 -7.52 18.01 15.12
C LEU A 365 -7.24 19.44 14.63
N PHE A 366 -6.15 19.61 13.90
CA PHE A 366 -5.70 20.89 13.39
C PHE A 366 -6.44 21.22 12.10
N VAL A 367 -7.36 22.17 12.20
CA VAL A 367 -8.05 22.75 11.04
C VAL A 367 -7.16 23.79 10.40
N ASN A 368 -6.99 23.71 9.09
CA ASN A 368 -6.14 24.62 8.36
C ASN A 368 -6.84 25.97 8.13
N HIS A 369 -6.10 27.03 8.41
CA HIS A 369 -6.51 28.43 8.22
C HIS A 369 -5.40 29.23 7.56
N SER A 370 -4.51 28.54 6.86
CA SER A 370 -3.31 29.10 6.25
C SER A 370 -3.68 30.13 5.20
N ARG A 371 -2.84 31.15 5.06
CA ARG A 371 -2.99 32.12 3.96
C ARG A 371 -2.13 31.70 2.78
N PRO A 372 -2.68 31.73 1.56
CA PRO A 372 -1.94 31.34 0.38
C PRO A 372 -0.73 32.26 0.14
N PRO A 373 0.27 31.80 -0.61
CA PRO A 373 1.43 32.60 -0.96
C PRO A 373 1.09 33.91 -1.67
N THR A 374 1.92 34.92 -1.42
CA THR A 374 1.89 36.21 -2.13
C THR A 374 3.31 36.62 -2.50
N ASP A 375 3.48 37.66 -3.35
CA ASP A 375 4.80 38.19 -3.68
C ASP A 375 5.62 38.60 -2.43
N ALA A 376 4.95 39.04 -1.36
CA ALA A 376 5.59 39.42 -0.11
C ALA A 376 5.87 38.22 0.83
N GLN A 377 5.16 37.11 0.63
CA GLN A 377 5.21 35.91 1.45
C GLN A 377 5.14 34.68 0.54
N PRO A 378 6.27 34.34 -0.09
CA PRO A 378 6.30 33.33 -1.14
C PRO A 378 6.06 31.91 -0.63
N PHE A 379 6.20 31.66 0.67
CA PHE A 379 6.01 30.36 1.35
C PHE A 379 4.71 30.30 2.15
N GLY A 380 3.71 31.11 1.78
CA GLY A 380 2.45 31.22 2.52
C GLY A 380 2.57 31.77 3.95
N GLN A 381 1.46 31.72 4.68
CA GLN A 381 1.44 31.85 6.14
C GLN A 381 0.71 30.62 6.69
N PRO A 382 1.41 29.53 7.03
CA PRO A 382 0.75 28.39 7.66
C PRO A 382 0.12 28.84 8.99
N MET A 383 -1.11 28.40 9.26
CA MET A 383 -1.83 28.68 10.50
C MET A 383 -2.89 27.62 10.71
N PHE A 384 -2.87 26.97 11.87
CA PHE A 384 -3.81 25.89 12.20
C PHE A 384 -4.47 26.12 13.56
N LEU A 385 -5.67 25.58 13.73
CA LEU A 385 -6.40 25.63 14.99
C LEU A 385 -6.80 24.23 15.44
N ASP A 386 -6.31 23.81 16.61
CA ASP A 386 -6.79 22.58 17.25
C ASP A 386 -8.27 22.73 17.61
N SER A 387 -9.11 21.97 16.91
CA SER A 387 -10.57 22.01 16.95
C SER A 387 -11.17 20.65 17.33
N ALA A 388 -10.39 19.76 17.94
CA ALA A 388 -10.84 18.41 18.30
C ALA A 388 -12.16 18.38 19.09
N ASP A 389 -12.28 19.25 20.11
CA ASP A 389 -13.52 19.38 20.90
C ASP A 389 -14.71 19.86 20.07
N ARG A 390 -14.49 20.86 19.20
CA ARG A 390 -15.53 21.43 18.35
C ARG A 390 -16.15 20.35 17.46
N PHE A 391 -15.34 19.45 16.95
CA PHE A 391 -15.78 18.37 16.08
C PHE A 391 -16.02 17.04 16.81
N GLY A 392 -15.92 16.98 18.14
CA GLY A 392 -16.35 15.82 18.93
C GLY A 392 -15.32 14.72 19.12
N LEU A 393 -14.05 14.98 18.82
CA LEU A 393 -12.93 14.07 19.05
C LEU A 393 -12.26 14.23 20.42
N GLY A 394 -12.26 15.44 21.00
CA GLY A 394 -11.46 15.75 22.20
C GLY A 394 -11.74 14.81 23.37
N ALA A 395 -12.89 14.96 24.02
CA ALA A 395 -13.29 14.07 25.12
C ALA A 395 -13.41 12.58 24.74
N ALA A 396 -13.67 12.26 23.47
CA ALA A 396 -13.83 10.89 22.98
C ALA A 396 -12.50 10.12 22.90
N THR A 397 -11.37 10.83 22.83
CA THR A 397 -10.02 10.25 22.68
C THR A 397 -9.17 10.37 23.95
N LEU A 398 -9.63 11.14 24.94
CA LEU A 398 -8.90 11.44 26.18
C LEU A 398 -8.47 10.22 27.03
N ARG A 399 -9.22 9.12 26.97
CA ARG A 399 -9.08 7.99 27.92
C ARG A 399 -8.05 6.94 27.53
N ASP A 400 -7.68 6.91 26.27
CA ASP A 400 -6.89 5.84 25.70
C ASP A 400 -5.58 6.37 25.12
N VAL A 401 -4.56 5.52 25.03
CA VAL A 401 -3.30 5.90 24.38
C VAL A 401 -3.47 5.65 22.89
N GLY A 402 -3.50 6.72 22.10
CA GLY A 402 -3.68 6.64 20.65
C GLY A 402 -2.35 6.48 19.91
N TRP A 403 -2.33 5.55 18.96
CA TRP A 403 -1.18 5.22 18.10
C TRP A 403 -1.52 5.52 16.64
N ALA A 404 -1.80 4.50 15.82
CA ALA A 404 -2.12 4.72 14.41
C ALA A 404 -3.43 5.49 14.21
N THR A 405 -3.48 6.30 13.15
CA THR A 405 -4.64 7.12 12.76
C THR A 405 -4.61 7.38 11.27
N ARG A 406 -5.78 7.54 10.63
CA ARG A 406 -5.91 8.05 9.26
C ARG A 406 -7.32 8.56 8.94
N PHE A 407 -7.35 9.60 8.10
CA PHE A 407 -8.54 10.05 7.39
C PHE A 407 -8.83 9.17 6.17
N PHE A 408 -10.03 8.61 6.06
CA PHE A 408 -10.44 7.76 4.94
C PHE A 408 -11.97 7.75 4.81
N ASP A 409 -12.54 7.42 3.65
CA ASP A 409 -13.99 7.47 3.41
C ASP A 409 -14.55 6.04 3.44
N PHE A 410 -14.88 5.52 4.63
CA PHE A 410 -15.18 4.10 4.77
C PHE A 410 -16.58 3.73 4.28
N ASP A 411 -17.52 4.68 4.25
CA ASP A 411 -18.89 4.45 3.80
C ASP A 411 -19.17 4.99 2.39
N ASN A 412 -18.12 5.49 1.72
CA ASN A 412 -18.13 6.06 0.39
C ASN A 412 -19.14 7.21 0.24
N ASP A 413 -19.39 7.98 1.30
CA ASP A 413 -20.33 9.10 1.28
C ASP A 413 -19.72 10.42 0.80
N GLY A 414 -18.40 10.46 0.60
CA GLY A 414 -17.62 11.61 0.14
C GLY A 414 -17.04 12.48 1.25
N HIS A 415 -17.21 12.11 2.53
CA HIS A 415 -16.56 12.71 3.68
C HIS A 415 -15.42 11.83 4.20
N ARG A 416 -14.35 12.44 4.71
CA ARG A 416 -13.27 11.68 5.36
C ARG A 416 -13.65 11.40 6.82
N ASP A 417 -13.84 10.14 7.12
CA ASP A 417 -13.95 9.55 8.45
C ASP A 417 -12.58 9.37 9.10
N LEU A 418 -12.54 8.90 10.35
CA LEU A 418 -11.29 8.73 11.09
C LEU A 418 -11.26 7.41 11.85
N PHE A 419 -10.16 6.66 11.78
CA PHE A 419 -9.87 5.61 12.76
C PHE A 419 -8.74 6.04 13.70
N VAL A 420 -8.77 5.51 14.92
CA VAL A 420 -7.68 5.64 15.90
C VAL A 420 -7.43 4.26 16.52
N VAL A 421 -6.21 3.76 16.41
CA VAL A 421 -5.77 2.52 17.06
C VAL A 421 -5.27 2.83 18.45
N ASN A 422 -5.78 2.12 19.45
CA ASN A 422 -5.44 2.34 20.85
C ASN A 422 -4.75 1.13 21.49
N GLY A 423 -3.90 1.38 22.47
CA GLY A 423 -3.28 0.32 23.27
C GLY A 423 -2.34 0.87 24.34
N SER A 424 -2.41 0.38 25.57
CA SER A 424 -1.68 1.01 26.66
C SER A 424 -0.16 0.83 26.56
N THR A 425 0.57 1.79 27.13
CA THR A 425 1.98 1.66 27.51
C THR A 425 2.15 1.15 28.94
N LEU A 426 1.05 1.08 29.70
CA LEU A 426 1.07 0.64 31.09
C LEU A 426 0.89 -0.89 31.17
N PRO A 427 1.57 -1.55 32.11
CA PRO A 427 1.41 -2.97 32.32
C PRO A 427 0.07 -3.32 32.99
N LEU A 428 -0.41 -4.54 32.77
CA LEU A 428 -1.51 -5.12 33.56
C LEU A 428 -1.07 -5.29 35.02
N ALA A 429 -1.94 -4.89 35.95
CA ALA A 429 -1.64 -4.91 37.38
C ALA A 429 -1.35 -6.32 37.93
N ASP A 430 -2.05 -7.34 37.42
CA ASP A 430 -1.91 -8.75 37.80
C ASP A 430 -0.92 -9.53 36.93
N ALA A 431 -0.47 -8.95 35.81
CA ALA A 431 0.46 -9.57 34.85
C ALA A 431 1.42 -8.52 34.26
N PRO A 432 2.43 -8.05 35.02
CA PRO A 432 3.25 -6.89 34.63
C PRO A 432 4.15 -7.12 33.41
N THR A 433 4.27 -8.36 32.94
CA THR A 433 4.93 -8.73 31.68
C THR A 433 4.00 -8.61 30.47
N ARG A 434 2.80 -8.05 30.63
CA ARG A 434 1.83 -7.77 29.56
C ARG A 434 1.34 -6.34 29.68
N LEU A 435 1.10 -5.71 28.54
CA LEU A 435 0.51 -4.37 28.46
C LEU A 435 -1.01 -4.46 28.61
N ALA A 436 -1.61 -3.40 29.16
CA ALA A 436 -3.05 -3.31 29.29
C ALA A 436 -3.70 -3.04 27.93
N PRO A 437 -4.67 -3.86 27.49
CA PRO A 437 -5.36 -3.64 26.23
C PRO A 437 -6.38 -2.48 26.35
N GLN A 438 -6.69 -1.81 25.24
CA GLN A 438 -7.63 -0.69 25.14
C GLN A 438 -8.48 -0.82 23.87
N LYS A 439 -9.62 -0.11 23.80
CA LYS A 439 -10.50 -0.16 22.62
C LYS A 439 -10.04 0.84 21.58
N SER A 440 -9.86 0.38 20.34
CA SER A 440 -9.67 1.29 19.20
C SER A 440 -10.98 1.98 18.83
N GLY A 441 -10.89 3.15 18.21
CA GLY A 441 -12.03 3.96 17.79
C GLY A 441 -12.18 4.01 16.27
N LEU A 442 -13.43 3.94 15.80
CA LEU A 442 -13.82 4.37 14.46
C LEU A 442 -14.84 5.51 14.60
N PHE A 443 -14.60 6.61 13.88
CA PHE A 443 -15.33 7.85 13.99
C PHE A 443 -15.91 8.23 12.65
N TRP A 444 -17.24 8.24 12.57
CA TRP A 444 -17.97 8.68 11.39
C TRP A 444 -18.05 10.21 11.35
N ASN A 445 -17.68 10.81 10.23
CA ASN A 445 -17.81 12.23 9.96
C ASN A 445 -19.20 12.53 9.40
N GLY A 446 -20.06 13.13 10.22
CA GLY A 446 -21.41 13.48 9.80
C GLY A 446 -21.50 14.65 8.81
N GLY A 447 -20.36 15.26 8.43
CA GLY A 447 -20.24 16.39 7.51
C GLY A 447 -20.45 17.76 8.18
N GLY A 448 -19.66 18.75 7.74
CA GLY A 448 -19.73 20.13 8.20
C GLY A 448 -19.65 20.26 9.72
N GLU A 449 -20.52 21.08 10.32
CA GLU A 449 -20.50 21.33 11.78
C GLU A 449 -20.91 20.12 12.65
N ARG A 450 -21.42 19.03 12.05
CA ARG A 450 -21.78 17.81 12.81
C ARG A 450 -20.54 17.14 13.39
N GLY A 451 -19.41 17.21 12.68
CA GLY A 451 -18.16 16.57 13.06
C GLY A 451 -18.26 15.06 13.24
N PHE A 452 -17.40 14.53 14.11
CA PHE A 452 -17.18 13.12 14.32
C PHE A 452 -18.09 12.52 15.39
N PHE A 453 -18.51 11.28 15.13
CA PHE A 453 -19.24 10.42 16.06
C PHE A 453 -18.55 9.07 16.18
N SER A 454 -18.17 8.69 17.40
CA SER A 454 -17.63 7.35 17.65
C SER A 454 -18.69 6.29 17.35
N LEU A 455 -18.38 5.31 16.52
CA LEU A 455 -19.29 4.22 16.19
C LEU A 455 -19.26 3.08 17.22
N GLY A 456 -18.12 2.86 17.86
CA GLY A 456 -17.91 1.73 18.79
C GLY A 456 -18.38 0.40 18.19
N THR A 457 -19.12 -0.40 18.97
CA THR A 457 -19.64 -1.70 18.53
C THR A 457 -20.60 -1.63 17.34
N ALA A 458 -21.13 -0.45 16.99
CA ALA A 458 -21.98 -0.30 15.81
C ALA A 458 -21.20 -0.54 14.51
N ALA A 459 -19.89 -0.31 14.53
CA ALA A 459 -18.97 -0.55 13.42
C ALA A 459 -18.45 -2.00 13.36
N GLY A 460 -18.76 -2.87 14.33
CA GLY A 460 -18.25 -4.25 14.36
C GLY A 460 -17.77 -4.67 15.76
N GLU A 461 -17.58 -5.99 15.95
CA GLU A 461 -17.20 -6.56 17.25
C GLU A 461 -15.81 -6.07 17.70
N PHE A 462 -14.85 -5.94 16.77
CA PHE A 462 -13.49 -5.49 17.06
C PHE A 462 -13.44 -4.17 17.84
N PHE A 463 -14.28 -3.19 17.50
CA PHE A 463 -14.33 -1.88 18.17
C PHE A 463 -15.00 -1.93 19.56
N GLY A 464 -15.56 -3.07 19.95
CA GLY A 464 -15.99 -3.37 21.31
C GLY A 464 -14.93 -4.08 22.16
N GLU A 465 -13.95 -4.69 21.50
CA GLU A 465 -12.88 -5.48 22.11
C GLU A 465 -11.67 -4.62 22.48
N GLU A 466 -10.90 -5.08 23.47
CA GLU A 466 -9.69 -4.41 23.92
C GLU A 466 -8.46 -5.12 23.36
N HIS A 467 -7.56 -4.35 22.75
CA HIS A 467 -6.31 -4.84 22.18
C HIS A 467 -5.15 -3.92 22.59
N VAL A 468 -3.91 -4.43 22.51
CA VAL A 468 -2.72 -3.57 22.61
C VAL A 468 -2.36 -3.14 21.19
N GLY A 469 -3.21 -2.32 20.58
CA GLY A 469 -3.02 -1.83 19.22
C GLY A 469 -1.81 -0.90 19.10
N ARG A 470 -1.17 -0.91 17.93
CA ARG A 470 -0.02 -0.06 17.59
C ARG A 470 -0.21 0.55 16.20
N GLY A 471 0.51 0.06 15.19
CA GLY A 471 0.39 0.50 13.81
C GLY A 471 -0.93 0.10 13.15
N GLY A 472 -1.28 0.79 12.07
CA GLY A 472 -2.49 0.55 11.30
C GLY A 472 -2.47 1.29 9.96
N ALA A 473 -3.00 0.64 8.92
CA ALA A 473 -3.05 1.15 7.56
C ALA A 473 -4.33 0.70 6.83
N THR A 474 -4.70 1.42 5.76
CA THR A 474 -5.90 1.17 4.95
C THR A 474 -5.53 0.88 3.50
N PHE A 475 -6.38 0.08 2.86
CA PHE A 475 -6.31 -0.36 1.48
C PHE A 475 -7.58 -1.13 1.15
N ASP A 476 -7.96 -1.21 -0.12
CA ASP A 476 -9.05 -2.08 -0.59
C ASP A 476 -8.44 -3.43 -0.99
N TYR A 477 -8.34 -4.38 -0.03
CA TYR A 477 -7.51 -5.59 -0.24
C TYR A 477 -8.15 -6.62 -1.17
N ASP A 478 -9.46 -6.56 -1.35
CA ASP A 478 -10.21 -7.41 -2.29
C ASP A 478 -10.79 -6.64 -3.49
N LEU A 479 -10.40 -5.36 -3.62
CA LEU A 479 -10.71 -4.44 -4.71
C LEU A 479 -12.22 -4.33 -4.95
N ASP A 480 -13.04 -4.33 -3.91
CA ASP A 480 -14.51 -4.29 -4.01
C ASP A 480 -15.11 -2.87 -4.06
N GLY A 481 -14.30 -1.88 -3.73
CA GLY A 481 -14.62 -0.46 -3.79
C GLY A 481 -14.87 0.19 -2.45
N ASP A 482 -14.68 -0.48 -1.32
CA ASP A 482 -14.52 0.16 -0.02
C ASP A 482 -13.14 -0.13 0.61
N GLU A 483 -12.64 0.81 1.43
CA GLU A 483 -11.35 0.64 2.08
C GLU A 483 -11.47 -0.23 3.34
N ASP A 484 -10.56 -1.20 3.47
CA ASP A 484 -10.38 -2.07 4.62
C ASP A 484 -9.29 -1.54 5.57
N LEU A 485 -9.18 -2.15 6.75
CA LEU A 485 -8.25 -1.73 7.79
C LEU A 485 -7.40 -2.89 8.30
N LEU A 486 -6.07 -2.74 8.28
CA LEU A 486 -5.13 -3.68 8.89
C LEU A 486 -4.48 -3.04 10.12
N ILE A 487 -4.67 -3.65 11.29
CA ILE A 487 -4.12 -3.20 12.57
C ILE A 487 -3.10 -4.20 13.10
N THR A 488 -1.95 -3.70 13.56
CA THR A 488 -0.98 -4.51 14.30
C THR A 488 -1.30 -4.50 15.80
N VAL A 489 -1.09 -5.64 16.45
CA VAL A 489 -1.39 -5.82 17.88
C VAL A 489 -0.15 -6.36 18.58
N HIS A 490 0.31 -5.66 19.62
CA HIS A 490 1.48 -6.07 20.38
C HIS A 490 1.27 -7.42 21.08
N GLY A 491 2.19 -8.37 20.88
CA GLY A 491 2.15 -9.69 21.50
C GLY A 491 1.13 -10.67 20.90
N ASP A 492 0.39 -10.25 19.87
CA ASP A 492 -0.70 -11.00 19.24
C ASP A 492 -0.61 -10.96 17.70
N ARG A 493 -1.53 -11.66 17.04
CA ARG A 493 -1.74 -11.60 15.58
C ARG A 493 -2.31 -10.23 15.17
N PRO A 494 -2.10 -9.79 13.92
CA PRO A 494 -2.72 -8.56 13.42
C PRO A 494 -4.24 -8.74 13.30
N ARG A 495 -4.96 -7.67 12.93
CA ARG A 495 -6.39 -7.69 12.63
C ARG A 495 -6.62 -7.07 11.27
N LEU A 496 -6.90 -7.90 10.27
CA LEU A 496 -7.45 -7.46 8.98
C LEU A 496 -8.96 -7.35 9.14
N LEU A 497 -9.48 -6.14 9.08
CA LEU A 497 -10.88 -5.82 9.24
C LEU A 497 -11.45 -5.49 7.85
N ARG A 498 -12.21 -6.44 7.30
CA ARG A 498 -12.90 -6.22 6.02
C ARG A 498 -14.08 -5.28 6.22
N ASN A 499 -14.22 -4.29 5.37
CA ASN A 499 -15.34 -3.38 5.34
C ASN A 499 -16.54 -4.04 4.64
N ASP A 500 -17.59 -4.40 5.40
CA ASP A 500 -18.84 -4.91 4.84
C ASP A 500 -19.87 -3.76 4.75
N GLY A 501 -20.15 -3.33 3.52
CA GLY A 501 -21.27 -2.46 3.18
C GLY A 501 -20.93 -1.00 2.90
N GLY A 502 -19.65 -0.62 2.91
CA GLY A 502 -19.19 0.67 2.37
C GLY A 502 -19.38 0.75 0.85
N ASP A 503 -19.28 -0.39 0.17
CA ASP A 503 -19.53 -0.58 -1.27
C ASP A 503 -21.00 -0.32 -1.71
N ALA A 504 -21.90 -0.06 -0.75
CA ALA A 504 -23.29 0.26 -1.00
C ALA A 504 -23.49 1.60 -1.73
N ARG A 505 -22.48 2.47 -1.67
CA ARG A 505 -22.41 3.75 -2.40
C ARG A 505 -21.45 3.65 -3.59
N GLY A 506 -21.40 4.70 -4.40
CA GLY A 506 -20.47 4.77 -5.52
C GLY A 506 -19.06 5.10 -5.02
N SER A 507 -18.04 4.52 -5.61
CA SER A 507 -16.64 4.86 -5.35
C SER A 507 -15.81 4.90 -6.62
N VAL A 508 -14.61 5.48 -6.56
CA VAL A 508 -13.57 5.35 -7.58
C VAL A 508 -12.22 5.19 -6.89
N LEU A 509 -11.44 4.22 -7.36
CA LEU A 509 -10.05 4.01 -6.93
C LEU A 509 -9.13 4.46 -8.07
N LEU A 510 -8.14 5.28 -7.76
CA LEU A 510 -7.14 5.74 -8.74
C LEU A 510 -5.78 5.16 -8.40
N ARG A 511 -5.07 4.68 -9.42
CA ARG A 511 -3.66 4.30 -9.40
C ARG A 511 -2.90 5.23 -10.33
N LEU A 512 -2.10 6.14 -9.77
CA LEU A 512 -1.39 7.15 -10.54
C LEU A 512 0.07 6.74 -10.77
N ARG A 513 0.57 6.97 -11.99
CA ARG A 513 1.94 6.64 -12.38
C ARG A 513 2.63 7.76 -13.15
N GLN A 514 3.95 7.87 -13.00
CA GLN A 514 4.81 8.67 -13.88
C GLN A 514 5.68 7.78 -14.76
N PRO A 515 6.02 8.22 -15.98
CA PRO A 515 6.86 7.44 -16.89
C PRO A 515 8.32 7.28 -16.43
N ALA A 516 8.82 8.13 -15.53
CA ALA A 516 10.17 8.08 -14.97
C ALA A 516 10.26 8.85 -13.64
N GLY A 517 11.31 8.60 -12.85
CA GLY A 517 11.56 9.30 -11.59
C GLY A 517 10.62 8.84 -10.49
N ASN A 518 9.83 9.75 -9.92
CA ASN A 518 8.79 9.48 -8.92
C ASN A 518 7.62 8.71 -9.58
N ARG A 519 7.85 7.44 -9.91
CA ARG A 519 6.96 6.60 -10.74
C ARG A 519 5.61 6.31 -10.11
N PHE A 520 5.50 6.37 -8.79
CA PHE A 520 4.24 6.22 -8.05
C PHE A 520 3.53 7.56 -7.84
N ALA A 521 4.03 8.63 -8.47
CA ALA A 521 3.45 9.96 -8.48
C ALA A 521 3.15 10.50 -7.07
N LEU A 522 4.01 10.21 -6.08
CA LEU A 522 3.84 10.68 -4.71
C LEU A 522 3.86 12.21 -4.67
N GLY A 523 2.91 12.81 -3.96
CA GLY A 523 2.66 14.24 -3.90
C GLY A 523 1.68 14.78 -4.96
N SER A 524 1.04 13.93 -5.78
CA SER A 524 -0.02 14.42 -6.69
C SER A 524 -1.26 14.80 -5.91
N VAL A 525 -2.01 15.80 -6.40
CA VAL A 525 -3.30 16.22 -5.85
C VAL A 525 -4.41 15.74 -6.78
N VAL A 526 -5.38 15.02 -6.25
CA VAL A 526 -6.55 14.53 -6.99
C VAL A 526 -7.80 15.26 -6.52
N ARG A 527 -8.58 15.81 -7.45
CA ARG A 527 -9.88 16.41 -7.19
C ARG A 527 -10.96 15.68 -7.96
N VAL A 528 -12.01 15.27 -7.26
CA VAL A 528 -13.15 14.56 -7.84
C VAL A 528 -14.42 15.39 -7.65
N GLU A 529 -15.13 15.67 -8.74
CA GLU A 529 -16.45 16.31 -8.73
C GLU A 529 -17.51 15.24 -9.03
N ALA A 530 -18.45 15.04 -8.12
CA ALA A 530 -19.53 14.07 -8.27
C ALA A 530 -20.77 14.47 -7.45
N GLY A 531 -21.95 14.45 -8.06
CA GLY A 531 -23.21 14.65 -7.34
C GLY A 531 -23.34 16.02 -6.67
N GLY A 532 -22.65 17.03 -7.20
CA GLY A 532 -22.59 18.38 -6.66
C GLY A 532 -21.61 18.58 -5.48
N ARG A 533 -20.78 17.58 -5.15
CA ARG A 533 -19.65 17.71 -4.22
C ARG A 533 -18.33 17.71 -4.98
N THR A 534 -17.37 18.47 -4.47
CA THR A 534 -15.95 18.34 -4.83
C THR A 534 -15.22 17.77 -3.63
N SER A 535 -14.48 16.69 -3.83
CA SER A 535 -13.61 16.09 -2.83
C SER A 535 -12.17 16.18 -3.33
N ARG A 536 -11.22 16.22 -2.41
CA ARG A 536 -9.80 16.28 -2.73
C ARG A 536 -9.00 15.35 -1.84
N ASP A 537 -7.95 14.78 -2.41
CA ASP A 537 -7.00 13.96 -1.70
C ASP A 537 -5.65 13.94 -2.44
N TRP A 538 -4.67 13.26 -1.89
CA TRP A 538 -3.32 13.19 -2.42
C TRP A 538 -2.88 11.75 -2.66
N THR A 539 -2.04 11.55 -3.67
CA THR A 539 -1.29 10.29 -3.76
C THR A 539 -0.06 10.42 -2.91
N ASP A 540 -0.05 9.73 -1.79
CA ASP A 540 1.04 9.78 -0.86
C ASP A 540 1.21 8.44 -0.17
N THR A 541 2.13 8.41 0.78
CA THR A 541 2.33 7.26 1.67
C THR A 541 2.03 7.66 3.13
N GLN A 542 1.29 8.76 3.33
CA GLN A 542 1.32 9.58 4.54
C GLN A 542 1.02 8.79 5.82
N GLY A 543 1.80 9.12 6.86
CA GLY A 543 1.29 9.42 8.19
C GLY A 543 0.28 8.45 8.78
N SER A 544 0.80 7.52 9.57
CA SER A 544 0.15 6.80 10.67
C SER A 544 1.26 6.48 11.68
N TYR A 545 1.01 5.66 12.70
CA TYR A 545 2.07 5.24 13.61
C TYR A 545 2.85 4.05 13.02
N LEU A 546 4.13 4.25 12.70
CA LEU A 546 5.07 3.25 12.14
C LEU A 546 4.61 2.57 10.83
N SER A 547 3.54 3.04 10.21
CA SER A 547 2.82 2.32 9.16
C SER A 547 2.66 3.16 7.91
N GLN A 548 2.50 2.47 6.78
CA GLN A 548 2.35 3.04 5.45
C GLN A 548 1.08 2.49 4.79
N HIS A 549 0.26 3.37 4.22
CA HIS A 549 -0.89 3.01 3.40
C HIS A 549 -0.47 2.53 2.01
N ALA A 550 -1.42 2.01 1.22
CA ALA A 550 -1.12 1.49 -0.11
C ALA A 550 -0.43 2.53 -1.02
N VAL A 551 0.75 2.20 -1.52
CA VAL A 551 1.57 3.13 -2.32
C VAL A 551 0.91 3.45 -3.67
N GLY A 552 0.71 4.74 -3.95
CA GLY A 552 0.24 5.21 -5.26
C GLY A 552 -1.26 4.99 -5.52
N GLU A 553 -2.02 4.68 -4.47
CA GLU A 553 -3.47 4.48 -4.52
C GLU A 553 -4.22 5.61 -3.81
N VAL A 554 -5.35 6.04 -4.36
CA VAL A 554 -6.25 6.99 -3.69
C VAL A 554 -7.71 6.69 -4.02
N ALA A 555 -8.54 6.61 -2.97
CA ALA A 555 -9.95 6.24 -3.06
C ALA A 555 -10.87 7.44 -2.77
N PHE A 556 -11.97 7.52 -3.51
CA PHE A 556 -13.01 8.53 -3.34
C PHE A 556 -14.40 7.89 -3.31
N GLY A 557 -15.16 8.18 -2.26
CA GLY A 557 -16.60 7.98 -2.26
C GLY A 557 -17.31 9.03 -3.12
N LEU A 558 -18.27 8.57 -3.92
CA LEU A 558 -19.11 9.37 -4.80
C LEU A 558 -20.53 9.53 -4.23
N GLY A 559 -20.78 8.99 -3.04
CA GLY A 559 -22.09 8.99 -2.43
C GLY A 559 -23.14 8.28 -3.29
N ALA A 560 -24.24 8.99 -3.58
CA ALA A 560 -25.31 8.47 -4.44
C ALA A 560 -25.06 8.71 -5.94
N ALA A 561 -23.96 9.38 -6.33
CA ALA A 561 -23.65 9.63 -7.72
C ALA A 561 -23.26 8.33 -8.44
N THR A 562 -23.75 8.17 -9.67
CA THR A 562 -23.46 6.99 -10.49
C THR A 562 -22.16 7.11 -11.29
N SER A 563 -21.51 8.27 -11.24
CA SER A 563 -20.27 8.58 -11.93
C SER A 563 -19.58 9.79 -11.29
N ALA A 564 -18.25 9.82 -11.37
CA ALA A 564 -17.48 11.05 -11.21
C ALA A 564 -17.60 11.87 -12.49
N GLU A 565 -18.15 13.08 -12.36
CA GLU A 565 -18.38 14.02 -13.46
C GLU A 565 -17.05 14.55 -14.00
N ARG A 566 -16.09 14.76 -13.08
CA ARG A 566 -14.74 15.22 -13.39
C ARG A 566 -13.75 14.68 -12.36
N ILE A 567 -12.62 14.18 -12.85
CA ILE A 567 -11.43 13.84 -12.08
C ILE A 567 -10.30 14.70 -12.63
N ALA A 568 -9.71 15.54 -11.78
CA ALA A 568 -8.55 16.36 -12.12
C ALA A 568 -7.36 15.91 -11.28
N VAL A 569 -6.22 15.70 -11.95
CA VAL A 569 -4.95 15.34 -11.31
C VAL A 569 -3.97 16.48 -11.53
N THR A 570 -3.49 17.07 -10.44
CA THR A 570 -2.30 17.93 -10.45
C THR A 570 -1.10 17.05 -10.09
N TRP A 571 -0.25 16.78 -11.07
CA TRP A 571 0.96 15.97 -10.89
C TRP A 571 1.99 16.69 -10.01
N PRO A 572 2.99 15.99 -9.44
CA PRO A 572 4.02 16.57 -8.56
C PRO A 572 4.80 17.74 -9.17
N ASP A 573 4.93 17.78 -10.50
CA ASP A 573 5.57 18.89 -11.21
C ASP A 573 4.62 20.05 -11.56
N GLY A 574 3.37 19.98 -11.11
CA GLY A 574 2.35 20.99 -11.28
C GLY A 574 1.57 20.92 -12.60
N VAL A 575 1.86 19.96 -13.49
CA VAL A 575 1.03 19.74 -14.69
C VAL A 575 -0.34 19.23 -14.27
N GLU A 576 -1.39 19.72 -14.91
CA GLU A 576 -2.77 19.27 -14.66
C GLU A 576 -3.28 18.45 -15.85
N GLU A 577 -3.92 17.32 -15.56
CA GLU A 577 -4.69 16.53 -16.53
C GLU A 577 -6.08 16.20 -15.99
N GLU A 578 -7.01 15.90 -16.89
CA GLU A 578 -8.43 15.72 -16.55
C GLU A 578 -9.05 14.54 -17.28
N LEU A 579 -9.92 13.83 -16.56
CA LEU A 579 -10.79 12.77 -17.04
C LEU A 579 -12.24 13.09 -16.65
N ARG A 580 -13.21 12.77 -17.51
CA ARG A 580 -14.64 13.05 -17.30
C ARG A 580 -15.49 11.80 -17.40
N ASP A 581 -16.66 11.87 -16.78
CA ASP A 581 -17.74 10.88 -16.89
C ASP A 581 -17.30 9.44 -16.54
N VAL A 582 -16.55 9.29 -15.44
CA VAL A 582 -16.05 7.99 -14.97
C VAL A 582 -17.13 7.28 -14.17
N PRO A 583 -17.58 6.07 -14.56
CA PRO A 583 -18.62 5.35 -13.82
C PRO A 583 -18.22 5.01 -12.39
N ALA A 584 -19.18 5.02 -11.46
CA ALA A 584 -18.96 4.56 -10.10
C ALA A 584 -18.63 3.05 -10.04
N GLY A 585 -17.75 2.67 -9.13
CA GLY A 585 -17.18 1.34 -9.01
C GLY A 585 -16.09 1.06 -10.04
N SER A 586 -15.29 2.07 -10.38
CA SER A 586 -14.18 1.95 -11.33
C SER A 586 -12.83 2.04 -10.63
N LEU A 587 -11.89 1.22 -11.10
CA LEU A 587 -10.45 1.40 -10.96
C LEU A 587 -9.95 2.22 -12.16
N VAL A 588 -9.27 3.32 -11.89
CA VAL A 588 -8.66 4.21 -12.89
C VAL A 588 -7.15 4.08 -12.78
N GLU A 589 -6.53 3.42 -13.76
CA GLU A 589 -5.08 3.36 -13.89
C GLU A 589 -4.64 4.48 -14.83
N TRP A 590 -3.90 5.45 -14.30
CA TRP A 590 -3.55 6.66 -15.03
C TRP A 590 -2.05 6.93 -14.94
N GLU A 591 -1.36 6.73 -16.06
CA GLU A 591 0.00 7.20 -16.24
C GLU A 591 0.00 8.58 -16.88
N ARG A 592 0.79 9.50 -16.32
CA ARG A 592 0.93 10.87 -16.80
C ARG A 592 1.25 10.95 -18.29
N GLY A 593 0.50 11.77 -19.02
CA GLY A 593 0.69 11.96 -20.48
C GLY A 593 0.16 10.81 -21.35
N SER A 594 -0.38 9.76 -20.73
CA SER A 594 -1.02 8.62 -21.39
C SER A 594 -2.55 8.67 -21.19
N ALA A 595 -3.29 7.97 -22.07
CA ALA A 595 -4.74 7.84 -21.90
C ALA A 595 -5.06 6.96 -20.68
N PRO A 596 -5.92 7.38 -19.74
CA PRO A 596 -6.30 6.58 -18.57
C PRO A 596 -7.00 5.29 -18.98
N ARG A 597 -6.73 4.20 -18.26
CA ARG A 597 -7.50 2.96 -18.35
C ARG A 597 -8.53 2.94 -17.23
N VAL A 598 -9.80 2.73 -17.59
CA VAL A 598 -10.92 2.69 -16.65
C VAL A 598 -11.55 1.31 -16.70
N GLU A 599 -11.49 0.59 -15.59
CA GLU A 599 -12.02 -0.76 -15.46
C GLU A 599 -12.94 -0.89 -14.25
N PRO A 600 -13.93 -1.80 -14.26
CA PRO A 600 -14.72 -2.06 -13.07
C PRO A 600 -13.86 -2.63 -11.93
N LEU A 601 -14.11 -2.19 -10.70
CA LEU A 601 -13.52 -2.75 -9.49
C LEU A 601 -13.80 -4.26 -9.35
N PHE A 602 -12.85 -4.95 -8.75
CA PHE A 602 -12.78 -6.39 -8.71
C PHE A 602 -13.87 -7.06 -7.90
N GLY A 603 -14.15 -6.67 -6.66
CA GLY A 603 -15.14 -7.35 -5.82
C GLY A 603 -16.55 -7.23 -6.41
N ARG A 604 -16.82 -6.18 -7.17
CA ARG A 604 -18.00 -6.10 -8.07
C ARG A 604 -17.97 -7.13 -9.19
N ALA A 605 -16.80 -7.46 -9.75
CA ALA A 605 -16.59 -8.54 -10.72
C ALA A 605 -16.57 -9.95 -10.08
N ARG A 606 -16.18 -10.06 -8.81
CA ARG A 606 -16.23 -11.25 -7.95
C ARG A 606 -17.62 -11.56 -7.43
N ARG A 607 -18.63 -10.69 -7.69
CA ARG A 607 -20.05 -11.07 -7.64
C ARG A 607 -20.30 -12.13 -8.72
N ALA A 608 -19.93 -13.33 -8.32
CA ALA A 608 -19.62 -14.48 -9.13
C ALA A 608 -20.86 -15.27 -9.50
N GLU A 609 -20.67 -16.04 -10.58
CA GLU A 609 -21.47 -17.14 -11.10
C GLU A 609 -22.99 -16.95 -11.02
N PRO A 610 -23.71 -16.98 -12.16
CA PRO A 610 -25.14 -16.79 -12.14
C PRO A 610 -25.84 -17.70 -11.12
N LYS A 611 -26.46 -17.11 -10.07
CA LYS A 611 -27.00 -17.89 -8.93
C LYS A 611 -28.20 -18.77 -9.31
N THR A 612 -28.88 -18.44 -10.40
CA THR A 612 -30.07 -19.17 -10.86
C THR A 612 -29.72 -20.15 -11.98
N ALA A 613 -30.39 -21.31 -11.99
CA ALA A 613 -30.20 -22.32 -13.04
C ALA A 613 -30.51 -21.76 -14.44
N ASP A 614 -31.46 -20.83 -14.58
CA ASP A 614 -31.78 -20.17 -15.84
C ASP A 614 -30.66 -19.28 -16.34
N ALA A 615 -30.06 -18.49 -15.45
CA ALA A 615 -28.94 -17.63 -15.82
C ALA A 615 -27.68 -18.46 -16.17
N LYS A 616 -27.41 -19.56 -15.44
CA LYS A 616 -26.34 -20.51 -15.82
C LYS A 616 -26.58 -21.14 -17.20
N ARG A 617 -27.81 -21.58 -17.48
CA ARG A 617 -28.17 -22.13 -18.80
C ARG A 617 -27.96 -21.13 -19.92
N ARG A 618 -28.40 -19.88 -19.74
CA ARG A 618 -28.22 -18.80 -20.72
C ARG A 618 -26.75 -18.50 -20.94
N PHE A 619 -25.96 -18.43 -19.86
CA PHE A 619 -24.53 -18.23 -19.92
C PHE A 619 -23.82 -19.30 -20.77
N PHE A 620 -23.99 -20.59 -20.44
CA PHE A 620 -23.33 -21.66 -21.18
C PHE A 620 -23.79 -21.76 -22.64
N ALA A 621 -25.05 -21.43 -22.94
CA ALA A 621 -25.53 -21.36 -24.32
C ALA A 621 -24.84 -20.25 -25.13
N LEU A 622 -24.62 -19.08 -24.53
CA LEU A 622 -23.85 -17.98 -25.15
C LEU A 622 -22.39 -18.38 -25.36
N LEU A 623 -21.76 -18.99 -24.35
CA LEU A 623 -20.36 -19.41 -24.39
C LEU A 623 -20.11 -20.49 -25.47
N ASP A 624 -21.01 -21.46 -25.61
CA ASP A 624 -20.95 -22.49 -26.66
C ASP A 624 -21.12 -21.89 -28.06
N ASN A 625 -22.07 -20.96 -28.22
CA ASN A 625 -22.27 -20.26 -29.50
C ASN A 625 -21.04 -19.41 -29.89
N ALA A 626 -20.49 -18.66 -28.93
CA ALA A 626 -19.27 -17.88 -29.13
C ALA A 626 -18.09 -18.78 -29.55
N SER A 627 -17.96 -19.94 -28.91
CA SER A 627 -16.91 -20.90 -29.23
C SER A 627 -17.06 -21.47 -30.65
N LYS A 628 -18.28 -21.76 -31.10
CA LYS A 628 -18.55 -22.20 -32.48
C LYS A 628 -18.22 -21.13 -33.52
N GLN A 629 -18.56 -19.87 -33.23
CA GLN A 629 -18.25 -18.72 -34.08
C GLN A 629 -16.74 -18.50 -34.19
N ARG A 630 -16.03 -18.53 -33.05
CA ARG A 630 -14.57 -18.42 -33.00
C ARG A 630 -13.87 -19.54 -33.78
N LEU A 631 -14.36 -20.78 -33.67
CA LEU A 631 -13.83 -21.93 -34.43
C LEU A 631 -14.17 -21.87 -35.93
N ALA A 632 -15.08 -20.99 -36.34
CA ALA A 632 -15.39 -20.69 -37.73
C ALA A 632 -14.65 -19.43 -38.25
N ASP A 633 -13.70 -18.90 -37.48
CA ASP A 633 -12.94 -17.65 -37.74
C ASP A 633 -13.84 -16.39 -37.83
N ASP A 634 -15.05 -16.43 -37.25
CA ASP A 634 -15.96 -15.28 -37.12
C ASP A 634 -15.74 -14.58 -35.78
N PHE A 635 -14.59 -13.91 -35.67
CA PHE A 635 -14.10 -13.36 -34.39
C PHE A 635 -14.94 -12.18 -33.87
N GLU A 636 -15.51 -11.34 -34.73
CA GLU A 636 -16.37 -10.24 -34.30
C GLU A 636 -17.68 -10.74 -33.67
N THR A 637 -18.36 -11.69 -34.33
CA THR A 637 -19.60 -12.26 -33.77
C THR A 637 -19.31 -13.06 -32.50
N ALA A 638 -18.18 -13.79 -32.49
CA ALA A 638 -17.72 -14.50 -31.30
C ALA A 638 -17.47 -13.55 -30.13
N LEU A 639 -16.77 -12.43 -30.37
CA LEU A 639 -16.48 -11.42 -29.36
C LEU A 639 -17.77 -10.81 -28.79
N ALA A 640 -18.74 -10.45 -29.64
CA ALA A 640 -20.04 -9.95 -29.18
C ALA A 640 -20.81 -10.98 -28.35
N SER A 641 -20.71 -12.27 -28.69
CA SER A 641 -21.33 -13.36 -27.93
C SER A 641 -20.62 -13.60 -26.60
N TYR A 642 -19.29 -13.53 -26.55
CA TYR A 642 -18.53 -13.61 -25.32
C TYR A 642 -18.83 -12.41 -24.40
N ALA A 643 -18.93 -11.19 -24.94
CA ALA A 643 -19.30 -10.00 -24.16
C ALA A 643 -20.63 -10.19 -23.44
N ARG A 644 -21.67 -10.68 -24.13
CA ARG A 644 -22.96 -11.02 -23.53
C ARG A 644 -22.89 -12.15 -22.50
N ALA A 645 -21.99 -13.11 -22.68
CA ALA A 645 -21.76 -14.16 -21.69
C ALA A 645 -21.10 -13.56 -20.44
N LEU A 646 -20.12 -12.68 -20.61
CA LEU A 646 -19.40 -12.01 -19.53
C LEU A 646 -20.28 -10.99 -18.80
N GLU A 647 -21.34 -10.45 -19.41
CA GLU A 647 -22.38 -9.70 -18.68
C GLU A 647 -23.09 -10.57 -17.60
N LEU A 648 -23.23 -11.88 -17.85
CA LEU A 648 -23.86 -12.81 -16.90
C LEU A 648 -22.86 -13.42 -15.91
N TRP A 649 -21.60 -13.58 -16.32
CA TRP A 649 -20.51 -14.06 -15.48
C TRP A 649 -19.21 -13.31 -15.81
N PRO A 650 -18.99 -12.12 -15.21
CA PRO A 650 -17.87 -11.24 -15.55
C PRO A 650 -16.50 -11.87 -15.35
N GLY A 651 -16.36 -12.71 -14.33
CA GLY A 651 -15.12 -13.40 -13.98
C GLY A 651 -14.93 -14.79 -14.59
N HIS A 652 -15.60 -15.18 -15.67
CA HIS A 652 -15.40 -16.52 -16.23
C HIS A 652 -14.07 -16.64 -17.01
N ALA A 653 -13.13 -17.45 -16.52
CA ALA A 653 -11.76 -17.58 -17.04
C ALA A 653 -11.69 -17.85 -18.56
N ASP A 654 -12.34 -18.90 -19.06
CA ASP A 654 -12.30 -19.21 -20.50
C ASP A 654 -13.02 -18.14 -21.34
N GLY A 655 -14.00 -17.44 -20.76
CA GLY A 655 -14.73 -16.38 -21.45
C GLY A 655 -13.81 -15.19 -21.71
N LEU A 656 -13.06 -14.77 -20.69
CA LEU A 656 -12.05 -13.73 -20.78
C LEU A 656 -10.91 -14.16 -21.72
N TYR A 657 -10.36 -15.36 -21.53
CA TYR A 657 -9.27 -15.89 -22.35
C TYR A 657 -9.60 -15.87 -23.84
N TYR A 658 -10.75 -16.44 -24.22
CA TYR A 658 -11.13 -16.49 -25.63
C TYR A 658 -11.60 -15.14 -26.19
N SER A 659 -12.10 -14.22 -25.36
CA SER A 659 -12.38 -12.84 -25.78
C SER A 659 -11.09 -12.10 -26.12
N GLY A 660 -10.09 -12.16 -25.24
CA GLY A 660 -8.76 -11.61 -25.48
C GLY A 660 -8.16 -12.18 -26.76
N HIS A 661 -8.26 -13.49 -26.95
CA HIS A 661 -7.81 -14.11 -28.20
C HIS A 661 -8.58 -13.60 -29.44
N CYS A 662 -9.91 -13.43 -29.38
CA CYS A 662 -10.67 -12.86 -30.50
C CYS A 662 -10.22 -11.43 -30.81
N LEU A 663 -9.99 -10.60 -29.79
CA LEU A 663 -9.48 -9.23 -29.94
C LEU A 663 -8.11 -9.22 -30.62
N SER A 664 -7.19 -10.10 -30.20
CA SER A 664 -5.88 -10.23 -30.84
C SER A 664 -5.99 -10.63 -32.32
N GLU A 665 -6.86 -11.58 -32.68
CA GLU A 665 -7.04 -11.97 -34.10
C GLU A 665 -7.72 -10.87 -34.94
N LEU A 666 -8.45 -9.96 -34.31
CA LEU A 666 -9.02 -8.76 -34.94
C LEU A 666 -8.02 -7.59 -35.02
N GLY A 667 -6.79 -7.74 -34.51
CA GLY A 667 -5.79 -6.68 -34.44
C GLY A 667 -6.09 -5.60 -33.39
N ARG A 668 -6.96 -5.90 -32.43
CA ARG A 668 -7.35 -5.00 -31.32
C ARG A 668 -6.44 -5.25 -30.11
N ASP A 669 -5.14 -5.07 -30.31
CA ASP A 669 -4.09 -5.53 -29.39
C ASP A 669 -4.16 -4.88 -28.00
N ALA A 670 -4.50 -3.59 -27.92
CA ALA A 670 -4.64 -2.89 -26.65
C ALA A 670 -5.78 -3.47 -25.79
N GLU A 671 -6.94 -3.74 -26.42
CA GLU A 671 -8.09 -4.34 -25.75
C GLU A 671 -7.85 -5.80 -25.39
N SER A 672 -7.12 -6.52 -26.24
CA SER A 672 -6.68 -7.89 -25.96
C SER A 672 -5.81 -7.94 -24.71
N LEU A 673 -4.81 -7.06 -24.62
CA LEU A 673 -3.92 -6.98 -23.47
C LEU A 673 -4.70 -6.68 -22.19
N ALA A 674 -5.55 -5.65 -22.21
CA ALA A 674 -6.41 -5.29 -21.07
C ALA A 674 -7.30 -6.47 -20.63
N THR A 675 -7.81 -7.26 -21.59
CA THR A 675 -8.62 -8.45 -21.27
C THR A 675 -7.80 -9.53 -20.56
N PHE A 676 -6.53 -9.72 -20.94
CA PHE A 676 -5.64 -10.69 -20.28
C PHE A 676 -5.14 -10.21 -18.92
N GLU A 677 -4.83 -8.91 -18.77
CA GLU A 677 -4.51 -8.29 -17.49
C GLU A 677 -5.69 -8.43 -16.52
N ARG A 678 -6.91 -8.12 -16.99
CA ARG A 678 -8.14 -8.38 -16.23
C ARG A 678 -8.29 -9.86 -15.85
N MET A 679 -7.99 -10.78 -16.77
CA MET A 679 -8.05 -12.21 -16.49
C MET A 679 -7.01 -12.62 -15.44
N ALA A 680 -5.80 -12.07 -15.48
CA ALA A 680 -4.75 -12.32 -14.50
C ALA A 680 -5.13 -11.77 -13.13
N ARG A 681 -5.74 -10.58 -13.07
CA ARG A 681 -6.30 -10.06 -11.80
C ARG A 681 -7.37 -10.99 -11.23
N ILE A 682 -8.27 -11.54 -12.06
CA ILE A 682 -9.38 -12.42 -11.63
C ILE A 682 -8.95 -13.85 -11.33
N HIS A 683 -7.98 -14.36 -12.06
CA HIS A 683 -7.46 -15.71 -11.94
C HIS A 683 -5.92 -15.63 -11.90
N PRO A 684 -5.31 -15.13 -10.81
CA PRO A 684 -3.87 -14.93 -10.77
C PRO A 684 -3.08 -16.22 -10.88
N GLY A 685 -3.68 -17.36 -10.47
CA GLY A 685 -3.14 -18.71 -10.68
C GLY A 685 -3.31 -19.31 -12.08
N GLU A 686 -3.77 -18.55 -13.08
CA GLU A 686 -3.99 -19.06 -14.44
C GLU A 686 -2.81 -18.69 -15.36
N SER A 687 -1.90 -19.65 -15.57
CA SER A 687 -0.67 -19.45 -16.37
C SER A 687 -0.95 -18.91 -17.78
N ARG A 688 -2.10 -19.27 -18.36
CA ARG A 688 -2.51 -18.83 -19.70
C ARG A 688 -2.64 -17.31 -19.80
N ALA A 689 -3.08 -16.61 -18.73
CA ALA A 689 -3.25 -15.16 -18.76
C ALA A 689 -1.89 -14.46 -18.87
N TRP A 690 -0.99 -14.75 -17.94
CA TRP A 690 0.39 -14.24 -17.90
C TRP A 690 1.16 -14.54 -19.18
N MET A 691 1.01 -15.75 -19.72
CA MET A 691 1.60 -16.11 -21.02
C MET A 691 1.11 -15.20 -22.15
N GLN A 692 -0.18 -14.85 -22.20
CA GLN A 692 -0.71 -13.97 -23.25
C GLN A 692 -0.34 -12.50 -23.03
N ILE A 693 -0.24 -12.03 -21.77
CA ILE A 693 0.24 -10.68 -21.44
C ILE A 693 1.62 -10.46 -22.04
N GLY A 694 2.58 -11.36 -21.75
CA GLY A 694 3.94 -11.23 -22.30
C GLY A 694 3.98 -11.28 -23.82
N VAL A 695 3.16 -12.12 -24.45
CA VAL A 695 3.05 -12.18 -25.93
C VAL A 695 2.48 -10.88 -26.49
N ALA A 696 1.44 -10.31 -25.88
CA ALA A 696 0.80 -9.09 -26.34
C ALA A 696 1.73 -7.88 -26.23
N HIS A 697 2.53 -7.80 -25.16
CA HIS A 697 3.58 -6.77 -25.02
C HIS A 697 4.63 -6.88 -26.13
N LEU A 698 5.21 -8.06 -26.33
CA LEU A 698 6.21 -8.28 -27.39
C LEU A 698 5.67 -7.98 -28.79
N ALA A 699 4.38 -8.24 -29.06
CA ALA A 699 3.78 -7.95 -30.35
C ALA A 699 3.75 -6.44 -30.67
N ARG A 700 3.63 -5.59 -29.64
CA ARG A 700 3.51 -4.13 -29.80
C ARG A 700 4.85 -3.45 -30.05
N ALA A 701 5.89 -3.79 -29.28
CA ALA A 701 7.21 -3.18 -29.40
C ALA A 701 8.34 -4.16 -29.00
N PRO A 702 8.69 -5.14 -29.86
CA PRO A 702 9.62 -6.22 -29.51
C PRO A 702 11.08 -5.79 -29.33
N ALA A 703 11.42 -4.53 -29.63
CA ALA A 703 12.77 -3.98 -29.50
C ALA A 703 12.89 -2.95 -28.37
N ASP A 704 11.79 -2.65 -27.68
CA ASP A 704 11.78 -1.70 -26.57
C ASP A 704 12.25 -2.40 -25.29
N PRO A 705 13.33 -1.93 -24.62
CA PRO A 705 13.84 -2.54 -23.40
C PRO A 705 12.80 -2.70 -22.29
N SER A 706 11.92 -1.71 -22.11
CA SER A 706 10.86 -1.74 -21.09
C SER A 706 9.83 -2.84 -21.38
N VAL A 707 9.50 -3.03 -22.66
CA VAL A 707 8.56 -4.06 -23.11
C VAL A 707 9.16 -5.46 -23.00
N LEU A 708 10.46 -5.60 -23.27
CA LEU A 708 11.18 -6.86 -23.07
C LEU A 708 11.16 -7.28 -21.59
N GLU A 709 11.29 -6.32 -20.68
CA GLU A 709 11.22 -6.54 -19.24
C GLU A 709 9.83 -6.96 -18.76
N ILE A 710 8.78 -6.22 -19.15
CA ILE A 710 7.39 -6.60 -18.83
C ILE A 710 7.08 -8.01 -19.36
N ALA A 711 7.50 -8.31 -20.59
CA ALA A 711 7.27 -9.61 -21.19
C ALA A 711 8.00 -10.73 -20.45
N GLU A 712 9.26 -10.51 -20.06
CA GLU A 712 10.04 -11.44 -19.25
C GLU A 712 9.33 -11.78 -17.95
N ARG A 713 8.94 -10.76 -17.17
CA ARG A 713 8.22 -10.92 -15.89
C ARG A 713 6.96 -11.75 -16.06
N ALA A 714 6.16 -11.44 -17.08
CA ALA A 714 4.94 -12.18 -17.38
C ALA A 714 5.22 -13.67 -17.70
N PHE A 715 6.28 -13.98 -18.46
CA PHE A 715 6.66 -15.37 -18.73
C PHE A 715 7.26 -16.09 -17.53
N GLU A 716 8.01 -15.41 -16.67
CA GLU A 716 8.51 -15.97 -15.42
C GLU A 716 7.37 -16.31 -14.47
N ARG A 717 6.38 -15.41 -14.33
CA ARG A 717 5.15 -15.66 -13.56
C ARG A 717 4.37 -16.86 -14.11
N ALA A 718 4.17 -16.92 -15.44
CA ALA A 718 3.52 -18.06 -16.08
C ALA A 718 4.26 -19.39 -15.79
N HIS A 719 5.60 -19.39 -15.83
CA HIS A 719 6.42 -20.57 -15.51
C HIS A 719 6.37 -20.93 -14.01
N ARG A 720 6.35 -19.93 -13.12
CA ARG A 720 6.24 -20.12 -11.67
C ARG A 720 4.91 -20.79 -11.30
N ILE A 721 3.82 -20.37 -11.96
CA ILE A 721 2.49 -20.96 -11.80
C ILE A 721 2.43 -22.39 -12.36
N ASN A 722 2.99 -22.62 -13.55
CA ASN A 722 3.02 -23.95 -14.17
C ASN A 722 4.43 -24.32 -14.69
N GLY A 723 5.23 -24.90 -13.81
CA GLY A 723 6.62 -25.29 -14.09
C GLY A 723 6.79 -26.40 -15.14
N GLU A 724 5.73 -27.13 -15.48
CA GLU A 724 5.76 -28.21 -16.47
C GLU A 724 5.58 -27.69 -17.92
N GLU A 725 5.07 -26.47 -18.11
CA GLU A 725 4.88 -25.90 -19.43
C GLU A 725 6.21 -25.44 -20.04
N SER A 726 6.53 -25.98 -21.22
CA SER A 726 7.73 -25.57 -21.96
C SER A 726 7.63 -24.18 -22.58
N LEU A 727 6.41 -23.71 -22.86
CA LEU A 727 6.19 -22.54 -23.71
C LEU A 727 6.63 -21.21 -23.06
N PRO A 728 6.35 -20.93 -21.77
CA PRO A 728 6.93 -19.77 -21.09
C PRO A 728 8.45 -19.75 -21.13
N VAL A 729 9.10 -20.92 -20.93
CA VAL A 729 10.56 -21.05 -20.97
C VAL A 729 11.13 -20.79 -22.38
N VAL A 730 10.42 -21.22 -23.43
CA VAL A 730 10.79 -20.84 -24.81
C VAL A 730 10.73 -19.33 -24.98
N ARG A 731 9.68 -18.66 -24.48
CA ARG A 731 9.53 -17.21 -24.62
C ARG A 731 10.60 -16.44 -23.86
N LEU A 732 10.97 -16.87 -22.66
CA LEU A 732 12.13 -16.31 -21.94
C LEU A 732 13.41 -16.41 -22.78
N GLY A 733 13.63 -17.56 -23.43
CA GLY A 733 14.74 -17.71 -24.37
C GLY A 733 14.68 -16.74 -25.55
N VAL A 734 13.49 -16.44 -26.06
CA VAL A 734 13.30 -15.43 -27.13
C VAL A 734 13.62 -14.02 -26.63
N VAL A 735 13.17 -13.64 -25.43
CA VAL A 735 13.51 -12.35 -24.82
C VAL A 735 15.03 -12.20 -24.66
N ALA A 736 15.70 -13.23 -24.14
CA ALA A 736 17.16 -13.24 -24.02
C ALA A 736 17.86 -13.09 -25.39
N LEU A 737 17.35 -13.73 -26.45
CA LEU A 737 17.87 -13.53 -27.81
C LEU A 737 17.69 -12.09 -28.30
N LEU A 738 16.54 -11.46 -28.01
CA LEU A 738 16.27 -10.07 -28.39
C LEU A 738 17.18 -9.08 -27.66
N ARG A 739 17.61 -9.41 -26.44
CA ARG A 739 18.61 -8.63 -25.67
C ARG A 739 20.06 -8.93 -26.06
N GLY A 740 20.31 -9.94 -26.91
CA GLY A 740 21.66 -10.38 -27.25
C GLY A 740 22.34 -11.23 -26.16
N GLU A 741 21.60 -11.71 -25.17
CA GLU A 741 22.06 -12.57 -24.08
C GLU A 741 22.16 -14.04 -24.53
N LEU A 742 23.04 -14.33 -25.49
CA LEU A 742 23.07 -15.62 -26.18
C LEU A 742 23.31 -16.82 -25.24
N ASP A 743 24.13 -16.67 -24.19
CA ASP A 743 24.40 -17.76 -23.22
C ASP A 743 23.14 -18.11 -22.43
N ARG A 744 22.43 -17.10 -21.94
CA ARG A 744 21.17 -17.27 -21.22
C ARG A 744 20.08 -17.85 -22.12
N ALA A 745 20.00 -17.39 -23.37
CA ALA A 745 19.08 -17.91 -24.37
C ALA A 745 19.30 -19.41 -24.60
N ASP A 746 20.55 -19.85 -24.76
CA ASP A 746 20.87 -21.26 -24.98
C ASP A 746 20.47 -22.15 -23.80
N ASP A 747 20.74 -21.71 -22.57
CA ASP A 747 20.36 -22.42 -21.35
C ASP A 747 18.83 -22.56 -21.21
N LEU A 748 18.10 -21.47 -21.43
CA LEU A 748 16.63 -21.46 -21.38
C LEU A 748 16.03 -22.37 -22.46
N LEU A 749 16.52 -22.27 -23.69
CA LEU A 749 16.01 -23.07 -24.80
C LEU A 749 16.38 -24.55 -24.67
N ALA A 750 17.53 -24.88 -24.07
CA ALA A 750 17.90 -26.25 -23.70
C ALA A 750 16.94 -26.80 -22.63
N ARG A 751 16.65 -26.04 -21.57
CA ARG A 751 15.65 -26.41 -20.56
C ARG A 751 14.26 -26.62 -21.18
N ALA A 752 13.82 -25.73 -22.06
CA ALA A 752 12.55 -25.86 -22.74
C ALA A 752 12.46 -27.14 -23.60
N ALA A 753 13.56 -27.51 -24.26
CA ALA A 753 13.65 -28.75 -25.04
C ALA A 753 13.68 -30.02 -24.15
N VAL A 754 14.11 -29.92 -22.90
CA VAL A 754 14.00 -30.99 -21.91
C VAL A 754 12.55 -31.14 -21.42
N LEU A 755 11.88 -30.03 -21.10
CA LEU A 755 10.47 -30.02 -20.70
C LEU A 755 9.57 -30.58 -21.79
N ASN A 756 9.83 -30.23 -23.05
CA ASN A 756 9.11 -30.75 -24.20
C ASN A 756 10.04 -31.04 -25.38
N ALA A 757 10.42 -32.32 -25.50
CA ALA A 757 11.29 -32.79 -26.58
C ALA A 757 10.68 -32.62 -27.99
N GLN A 758 9.37 -32.41 -28.11
CA GLN A 758 8.66 -32.18 -29.37
C GLN A 758 8.40 -30.68 -29.64
N SER A 759 8.98 -29.77 -28.85
CA SER A 759 8.84 -28.33 -29.06
C SER A 759 9.58 -27.87 -30.33
N VAL A 760 8.79 -27.60 -31.38
CA VAL A 760 9.29 -27.04 -32.64
C VAL A 760 9.98 -25.69 -32.40
N GLU A 761 9.35 -24.83 -31.60
CA GLU A 761 9.85 -23.49 -31.32
C GLU A 761 11.19 -23.52 -30.57
N ALA A 762 11.34 -24.39 -29.56
CA ALA A 762 12.60 -24.52 -28.83
C ALA A 762 13.76 -24.89 -29.79
N ARG A 763 13.54 -25.87 -30.68
CA ARG A 763 14.56 -26.28 -31.67
C ARG A 763 14.86 -25.18 -32.68
N TYR A 764 13.83 -24.46 -33.13
CA TYR A 764 14.00 -23.33 -34.05
C TYR A 764 14.87 -22.24 -33.43
N PHE A 765 14.56 -21.79 -32.21
CA PHE A 765 15.31 -20.73 -31.54
C PHE A 765 16.72 -21.17 -31.12
N GLN A 766 16.94 -22.45 -30.81
CA GLN A 766 18.32 -22.99 -30.65
C GLN A 766 19.12 -22.86 -31.94
N GLY A 767 18.50 -23.14 -33.09
CA GLY A 767 19.13 -22.96 -34.39
C GLY A 767 19.47 -21.50 -34.69
N ARG A 768 18.54 -20.58 -34.35
CA ARG A 768 18.77 -19.13 -34.47
C ARG A 768 19.89 -18.64 -33.57
N SER A 769 19.92 -19.04 -32.30
CA SER A 769 21.00 -18.71 -31.37
C SER A 769 22.37 -19.13 -31.92
N ALA A 770 22.48 -20.38 -32.38
CA ALA A 770 23.70 -20.90 -33.01
C ALA A 770 24.11 -20.11 -34.27
N TRP A 771 23.15 -19.70 -35.09
CA TRP A 771 23.41 -18.88 -36.26
C TRP A 771 23.95 -17.49 -35.88
N LEU A 772 23.36 -16.83 -34.88
CA LEU A 772 23.83 -15.53 -34.37
C LEU A 772 25.26 -15.61 -33.80
N ARG A 773 25.68 -16.78 -33.30
CA ARG A 773 27.07 -17.05 -32.89
C ARG A 773 28.03 -17.40 -34.03
N GLY A 774 27.53 -17.58 -35.25
CA GLY A 774 28.31 -18.04 -36.40
C GLY A 774 28.55 -19.56 -36.45
N ASP A 775 27.87 -20.37 -35.63
CA ASP A 775 27.92 -21.83 -35.68
C ASP A 775 26.88 -22.39 -36.67
N GLY A 776 27.22 -22.31 -37.95
CA GLY A 776 26.36 -22.77 -39.04
C GLY A 776 26.03 -24.27 -39.00
N ALA A 777 26.92 -25.11 -38.45
CA ALA A 777 26.72 -26.55 -38.37
C ALA A 777 25.63 -26.90 -37.35
N THR A 778 25.69 -26.29 -36.16
CA THR A 778 24.66 -26.45 -35.13
C THR A 778 23.34 -25.80 -35.57
N ALA A 779 23.40 -24.62 -36.18
CA ALA A 779 22.21 -23.94 -36.71
C ALA A 779 21.43 -24.82 -37.70
N ALA A 780 22.10 -25.35 -38.73
CA ALA A 780 21.48 -26.20 -39.75
C ALA A 780 20.88 -27.47 -39.13
N LYS A 781 21.58 -28.10 -38.17
CA LYS A 781 21.09 -29.28 -37.46
C LYS A 781 19.78 -28.98 -36.71
N ARG A 782 19.76 -27.92 -35.91
CA ARG A 782 18.60 -27.57 -35.07
C ARG A 782 17.39 -27.13 -35.89
N LEU A 783 17.60 -26.38 -36.98
CA LEU A 783 16.52 -26.00 -37.90
C LEU A 783 15.94 -27.22 -38.63
N THR A 784 16.78 -28.19 -39.01
CA THR A 784 16.31 -29.46 -39.59
C THR A 784 15.45 -30.23 -38.59
N GLU A 785 15.91 -30.37 -37.35
CA GLU A 785 15.14 -31.00 -36.27
C GLU A 785 13.79 -30.30 -36.05
N ALA A 786 13.75 -28.96 -36.06
CA ALA A 786 12.51 -28.18 -35.94
C ALA A 786 11.54 -28.49 -37.08
N ARG A 787 12.02 -28.55 -38.33
CA ARG A 787 11.22 -28.88 -39.52
C ARG A 787 10.65 -30.30 -39.48
N GLU A 788 11.46 -31.28 -39.06
CA GLU A 788 11.00 -32.66 -38.90
C GLU A 788 9.90 -32.78 -37.82
N LEU A 789 10.07 -32.09 -36.69
CA LEU A 789 9.06 -32.04 -35.64
C LEU A 789 7.77 -31.39 -36.14
N ALA A 790 7.87 -30.28 -36.88
CA ALA A 790 6.71 -29.61 -37.47
C ALA A 790 5.94 -30.53 -38.43
N GLY A 791 6.66 -31.30 -39.27
CA GLY A 791 6.06 -32.29 -40.17
C GLY A 791 5.31 -33.41 -39.43
N LYS A 792 5.86 -33.89 -38.30
CA LYS A 792 5.20 -34.89 -37.44
C LYS A 792 3.93 -34.33 -36.80
N VAL A 793 3.96 -33.08 -36.33
CA VAL A 793 2.78 -32.41 -35.75
C VAL A 793 1.67 -32.25 -36.80
N ALA A 794 2.01 -31.81 -38.02
CA ALA A 794 1.04 -31.67 -39.11
C ALA A 794 0.43 -33.02 -39.51
N SER A 795 1.24 -34.07 -39.59
CA SER A 795 0.77 -35.43 -39.92
C SER A 795 -0.10 -36.04 -38.83
N ALA A 796 0.22 -35.81 -37.54
CA ALA A 796 -0.59 -36.26 -36.42
C ALA A 796 -1.94 -35.51 -36.33
N ALA A 797 -1.97 -34.22 -36.70
CA ALA A 797 -3.20 -33.46 -36.82
C ALA A 797 -4.08 -33.98 -37.97
N GLN A 798 -3.47 -34.35 -39.11
CA GLN A 798 -4.15 -34.95 -40.26
C GLN A 798 -4.69 -36.36 -39.94
N ALA A 799 -3.95 -37.22 -39.25
CA ALA A 799 -4.44 -38.55 -38.87
C ALA A 799 -5.67 -38.49 -37.95
N LYS A 800 -5.73 -37.51 -37.02
CA LYS A 800 -6.91 -37.28 -36.17
C LYS A 800 -8.10 -36.66 -36.91
N LEU A 801 -7.86 -35.99 -38.04
CA LEU A 801 -8.92 -35.54 -38.96
C LEU A 801 -9.58 -36.71 -39.68
N ASP A 802 -8.76 -37.70 -40.06
CA ASP A 802 -9.19 -38.85 -40.83
C ASP A 802 -9.93 -39.91 -39.97
N GLU A 803 -9.75 -39.89 -38.64
CA GLU A 803 -10.38 -40.84 -37.69
C GLU A 803 -11.79 -40.45 -37.18
N GLY A 804 -12.36 -39.27 -37.50
CA GLY A 804 -13.73 -38.98 -37.07
C GLY A 804 -14.32 -37.60 -37.44
N GLY A 805 -15.37 -37.61 -38.28
CA GLY A 805 -16.09 -36.42 -38.75
C GLY A 805 -17.00 -35.74 -37.72
N THR A 806 -16.43 -34.99 -36.79
CA THR A 806 -17.15 -34.00 -35.96
C THR A 806 -16.33 -32.69 -35.78
N HIS A 807 -16.91 -31.69 -35.10
CA HIS A 807 -16.38 -30.32 -34.88
C HIS A 807 -14.87 -30.21 -34.53
N SER A 808 -14.23 -31.27 -34.04
CA SER A 808 -12.79 -31.37 -33.77
C SER A 808 -11.92 -31.16 -35.01
N GLY A 809 -12.42 -31.49 -36.20
CA GLY A 809 -11.65 -31.39 -37.44
C GLY A 809 -11.27 -29.95 -37.81
N LYS A 810 -12.21 -29.00 -37.75
CA LYS A 810 -11.90 -27.59 -38.07
C LYS A 810 -10.92 -26.96 -37.08
N ALA A 811 -11.02 -27.30 -35.80
CA ALA A 811 -10.08 -26.86 -34.76
C ALA A 811 -8.65 -27.39 -34.99
N LEU A 812 -8.51 -28.61 -35.52
CA LEU A 812 -7.21 -29.21 -35.86
C LEU A 812 -6.61 -28.60 -37.15
N THR A 813 -7.43 -28.22 -38.13
CA THR A 813 -6.97 -27.49 -39.32
C THR A 813 -6.47 -26.09 -38.98
N ALA A 814 -7.15 -25.42 -38.04
CA ALA A 814 -6.68 -24.14 -37.50
C ALA A 814 -5.37 -24.29 -36.71
N ARG A 815 -5.19 -25.37 -35.93
CA ARG A 815 -3.94 -25.66 -35.19
C ARG A 815 -2.74 -25.90 -36.12
N ALA A 816 -2.95 -26.60 -37.25
CA ALA A 816 -1.93 -26.80 -38.28
C ALA A 816 -1.56 -25.49 -39.00
N ARG A 817 -2.57 -24.69 -39.40
CA ARG A 817 -2.35 -23.34 -39.98
C ARG A 817 -1.64 -22.39 -39.00
N ARG A 818 -1.92 -22.50 -37.69
CA ARG A 818 -1.26 -21.70 -36.65
C ARG A 818 0.18 -22.11 -36.41
N ALA A 819 0.54 -23.39 -36.54
CA ALA A 819 1.95 -23.80 -36.47
C ALA A 819 2.79 -23.19 -37.61
N GLU A 820 2.22 -23.16 -38.83
CA GLU A 820 2.81 -22.43 -39.96
C GLU A 820 2.77 -20.91 -39.76
N SER A 821 1.70 -20.36 -39.18
CA SER A 821 1.58 -18.92 -38.91
C SER A 821 2.47 -18.44 -37.77
N ILE A 822 2.82 -19.28 -36.79
CA ILE A 822 3.75 -18.95 -35.70
C ILE A 822 5.16 -18.81 -36.28
N LEU A 823 5.60 -19.77 -37.11
CA LEU A 823 6.85 -19.67 -37.85
C LEU A 823 6.86 -18.43 -38.76
N TRP A 824 5.74 -18.13 -39.42
CA TRP A 824 5.58 -16.93 -40.25
C TRP A 824 5.59 -15.62 -39.44
N ARG A 825 4.84 -15.51 -38.33
CA ARG A 825 4.80 -14.30 -37.48
C ARG A 825 6.19 -13.97 -36.92
N TRP A 826 6.97 -14.99 -36.56
CA TRP A 826 8.36 -14.80 -36.11
C TRP A 826 9.32 -14.53 -37.26
N GLN A 827 9.10 -15.10 -38.46
CA GLN A 827 9.80 -14.65 -39.67
C GLN A 827 9.57 -13.14 -39.90
N THR A 828 8.39 -12.59 -39.64
CA THR A 828 8.11 -11.15 -39.82
C THR A 828 8.77 -10.27 -38.75
N VAL A 829 8.76 -10.69 -37.48
CA VAL A 829 9.44 -9.96 -36.38
C VAL A 829 10.96 -9.93 -36.61
N LEU A 830 11.51 -10.98 -37.23
CA LEU A 830 12.94 -11.19 -37.33
C LEU A 830 13.52 -10.93 -38.73
N ALA A 831 12.70 -10.75 -39.77
CA ALA A 831 13.11 -10.41 -41.14
C ALA A 831 13.71 -8.99 -41.27
N ARG A 832 13.81 -8.24 -40.17
CA ARG A 832 14.53 -6.95 -40.12
C ARG A 832 16.06 -7.12 -40.01
N ASP A 833 16.57 -8.31 -39.62
CA ASP A 833 18.01 -8.58 -39.39
C ASP A 833 18.60 -9.76 -40.19
N GLY A 834 17.94 -10.21 -41.26
CA GLY A 834 18.41 -11.33 -42.09
C GLY A 834 17.84 -12.69 -41.67
N ASP A 835 17.43 -13.47 -42.66
CA ASP A 835 16.72 -14.74 -42.49
C ASP A 835 17.66 -15.94 -42.71
N PRO A 836 17.96 -16.74 -41.67
CA PRO A 836 18.82 -17.91 -41.81
C PRO A 836 18.22 -19.02 -42.70
N GLU A 837 16.90 -19.12 -42.88
CA GLU A 837 16.34 -20.10 -43.83
C GLU A 837 16.54 -19.71 -45.29
N ARG A 838 16.54 -18.41 -45.61
CA ARG A 838 16.79 -17.91 -46.97
C ARG A 838 18.23 -18.10 -47.43
N GLU A 839 19.21 -17.91 -46.54
CA GLU A 839 20.63 -18.12 -46.88
C GLU A 839 20.98 -19.61 -47.00
N TYR A 840 20.44 -20.47 -46.14
CA TYR A 840 20.74 -21.90 -46.20
C TYR A 840 19.88 -22.66 -47.22
N GLY A 841 18.64 -22.24 -47.48
CA GLY A 841 17.77 -22.81 -48.52
C GLY A 841 18.34 -22.66 -49.93
N ALA A 842 19.13 -21.62 -50.18
CA ALA A 842 19.81 -21.40 -51.46
C ALA A 842 20.96 -22.40 -51.73
N THR A 843 21.46 -23.10 -50.71
CA THR A 843 22.60 -24.04 -50.86
C THR A 843 22.20 -25.47 -51.20
N ASN A 844 20.92 -25.85 -51.04
CA ASN A 844 20.44 -27.21 -51.32
C ASN A 844 19.81 -27.39 -52.71
N ASP A 845 19.67 -26.33 -53.51
CA ASP A 845 19.18 -26.40 -54.90
C ASP A 845 20.31 -26.27 -55.95
N ALA A 846 21.58 -26.21 -55.52
CA ALA A 846 22.74 -26.08 -56.39
C ALA A 846 23.27 -27.43 -56.94
N SER A 847 22.38 -28.39 -57.21
CA SER A 847 22.68 -29.58 -58.03
C SER A 847 21.82 -29.64 -59.28
N ALA A 848 21.67 -28.52 -60.01
CA ALA A 848 21.25 -28.51 -61.40
C ALA A 848 21.69 -27.23 -62.13
N GLY A 849 22.74 -27.34 -62.95
CA GLY A 849 22.80 -26.67 -64.25
C GLY A 849 23.25 -25.21 -64.34
N THR A 850 24.47 -25.04 -64.89
CA THR A 850 24.86 -24.02 -65.88
C THR A 850 24.82 -22.53 -65.52
N ASN A 851 25.98 -22.01 -65.09
CA ASN A 851 26.81 -21.04 -65.82
C ASN A 851 26.09 -20.06 -66.78
N THR A 852 25.93 -18.78 -66.40
CA THR A 852 26.54 -17.60 -67.04
C THR A 852 25.98 -16.26 -66.50
N ARG A 853 26.93 -15.40 -66.08
CA ARG A 853 26.90 -13.94 -65.88
C ARG A 853 26.00 -13.30 -64.82
#